data_AF-A0A2D8QX87-F1
#
_entry.id   AF-A0A2D8QX87-F1
#
_cell.length_a   1.000
_cell.length_b   1.000
_cell.length_c   1.000
_cell.angle_alpha   90.00
_cell.angle_beta   90.00
_cell.angle_gamma   90.00
#
_symmetry.space_group_name_H-M   'P 1'
#
loop_
_entity.id
_entity.type
_entity.pdbx_description
1 polymer ?
#
loop_
_entity_poly.entity_id
_entity_poly.type
_entity_poly.pdbx_seq_one_letter_code
_entity_poly.pdbx_strand_id
1 'polypeptide(L)'
;EFDISIDTSDTEEGERSIQVRLESGDGLLSEIDRRTVEVDNLPPRPNLIVMDGSVVTDYGIPIDEARVGSFLEIRGEIRNEGDVGATGVMVSLYEDGQRRYEATIPKISVSEKAAFTLYWNPSVSGTKDLSIVVDPSDTIEELDESDNLASLDFDVMPLKQGVDIVLVEGGIATSPSIPNPGDQFTLITMLRNDGNLDSSSIEATLHIKESGGWLPILSRSLSTIPAGQISMVEFPLSASAAGPMEYRITVSGPELVDEDWSSNEIEGAVVIDDSRVSSRLVSLSEDETPLAVLAFRKTGLILTSEGTQVIMHKIEEDGTIVRCTTPLERFWSGSITATVDDSSVAHVVWTRRLVTGTGVLSETVSYSTVDDQCTSTVPQDLMEPLPMNLGDYFGVDIDQQDGLVVIAGCLRDLSSGSAFEPLESIFTLHGEDPQSASEWELVENVIEDIDAMSEPNVEIEVEIGEDLLHLLYISSRNDTSSEDVLGLWYAHGILGESSWTYKRAIAVEGSSPTMAVDEVDDEDRIAIGWIEGEEDSSVLRVIIVDESFSTIDGASYSVLARGANLAKISERGGAFYIIHDSVSPIGPVASIGMIDPEEGWVGLENRISSGWIYGVSDRSDGLSLPYMQQTMAGSWSLVEVISNGDLDDGPSNIFERAKDSLGLDDTEFNVLLAGLATVMLVILLSLLVGTMRQGLTNISDRRRSASVVIEADPEDALEIDEDAVEEVSPVSIPPPKEIAVHEVPAPPVPVDPSNPFRTVTCESCKTRFDLSKKVRRTSCPACGSRVEAI
;
A
#
# COMPACT_ATOMS: atom_id res chain seq x y z
N GLU A 1 -6.58 -13.94 -58.62
CA GLU A 1 -5.51 -12.95 -58.37
C GLU A 1 -4.60 -12.90 -59.59
N PHE A 2 -3.76 -11.87 -59.66
CA PHE A 2 -2.54 -11.84 -60.47
C PHE A 2 -1.41 -11.50 -59.50
N ASP A 3 -0.27 -12.17 -59.64
CA ASP A 3 0.93 -11.88 -58.85
C ASP A 3 1.98 -11.24 -59.78
N ILE A 4 2.68 -10.22 -59.28
CA ILE A 4 3.61 -9.38 -60.05
C ILE A 4 4.82 -9.08 -59.18
N SER A 5 5.85 -9.91 -59.31
CA SER A 5 7.17 -9.63 -58.75
C SER A 5 7.90 -8.60 -59.64
N ILE A 6 8.51 -7.60 -59.01
CA ILE A 6 9.35 -6.59 -59.65
C ILE A 6 10.73 -6.68 -58.99
N ASP A 7 11.78 -6.77 -59.79
CA ASP A 7 13.17 -6.64 -59.34
C ASP A 7 13.53 -5.15 -59.36
N THR A 8 13.86 -4.60 -58.19
CA THR A 8 14.20 -3.19 -58.01
C THR A 8 15.69 -2.92 -58.06
N SER A 9 16.56 -3.93 -58.08
CA SER A 9 18.02 -3.81 -57.81
C SER A 9 18.80 -2.81 -58.70
N ASP A 10 18.30 -2.51 -59.90
CA ASP A 10 18.87 -1.54 -60.86
C ASP A 10 18.06 -0.20 -60.92
N THR A 11 17.11 0.02 -60.00
CA THR A 11 16.18 1.16 -60.00
C THR A 11 16.65 2.25 -59.03
N GLU A 12 16.80 3.49 -59.50
CA GLU A 12 17.12 4.64 -58.63
C GLU A 12 16.21 4.72 -57.38
N GLU A 13 16.79 5.01 -56.23
CA GLU A 13 16.13 5.05 -54.90
C GLU A 13 15.01 6.10 -54.76
N GLY A 14 14.24 6.02 -53.68
CA GLY A 14 13.20 6.97 -53.25
C GLY A 14 11.79 6.64 -53.74
N GLU A 15 10.85 7.57 -53.57
CA GLU A 15 9.42 7.37 -53.89
C GLU A 15 9.17 7.01 -55.38
N ARG A 16 8.57 5.83 -55.63
CA ARG A 16 8.16 5.35 -56.96
C ARG A 16 6.67 5.01 -57.00
N SER A 17 6.01 5.39 -58.10
CA SER A 17 4.58 5.12 -58.31
C SER A 17 4.34 3.92 -59.21
N ILE A 18 3.95 2.79 -58.62
CA ILE A 18 3.47 1.60 -59.35
C ILE A 18 2.05 1.87 -59.85
N GLN A 19 1.80 1.60 -61.13
CA GLN A 19 0.51 1.85 -61.79
C GLN A 19 0.07 0.64 -62.59
N VAL A 20 -1.08 0.07 -62.23
CA VAL A 20 -1.64 -1.15 -62.82
C VAL A 20 -2.88 -0.80 -63.64
N ARG A 21 -2.95 -1.33 -64.86
CA ARG A 21 -4.08 -1.20 -65.78
C ARG A 21 -4.24 -2.51 -66.55
N LEU A 22 -5.47 -2.96 -66.69
CA LEU A 22 -5.84 -4.10 -67.52
C LEU A 22 -6.18 -3.65 -68.94
N GLU A 23 -5.74 -4.41 -69.93
CA GLU A 23 -6.13 -4.28 -71.33
C GLU A 23 -6.85 -5.55 -71.79
N SER A 24 -8.06 -5.39 -72.34
CA SER A 24 -8.81 -6.47 -72.97
C SER A 24 -8.29 -6.74 -74.39
N GLY A 25 -8.45 -7.96 -74.90
CA GLY A 25 -8.00 -8.36 -76.25
C GLY A 25 -8.59 -7.53 -77.41
N ASP A 26 -9.67 -6.79 -77.17
CA ASP A 26 -10.28 -5.84 -78.12
C ASP A 26 -9.73 -4.38 -77.98
N GLY A 27 -8.69 -4.15 -77.17
CA GLY A 27 -8.07 -2.84 -76.95
C GLY A 27 -8.82 -1.90 -75.98
N LEU A 28 -9.66 -2.46 -75.10
CA LEU A 28 -10.34 -1.72 -74.04
C LEU A 28 -9.48 -1.68 -72.76
N LEU A 29 -9.23 -0.48 -72.24
CA LEU A 29 -8.40 -0.24 -71.07
C LEU A 29 -9.24 0.00 -69.80
N SER A 30 -8.78 -0.49 -68.65
CA SER A 30 -9.34 -0.13 -67.34
C SER A 30 -8.91 1.28 -66.89
N GLU A 31 -9.50 1.73 -65.78
CA GLU A 31 -8.89 2.77 -64.94
C GLU A 31 -7.50 2.31 -64.43
N ILE A 32 -6.67 3.25 -64.02
CA ILE A 32 -5.35 2.96 -63.45
C ILE A 32 -5.53 2.85 -61.93
N ASP A 33 -5.23 1.69 -61.36
CA ASP A 33 -4.92 1.61 -59.93
C ASP A 33 -3.48 2.09 -59.70
N ARG A 34 -3.25 2.79 -58.60
CA ARG A 34 -1.95 3.37 -58.25
C ARG A 34 -1.59 3.05 -56.81
N ARG A 35 -0.37 2.58 -56.61
CA ARG A 35 0.29 2.59 -55.31
C ARG A 35 1.59 3.40 -55.39
N THR A 36 1.96 3.98 -54.26
CA THR A 36 3.31 4.49 -54.02
C THR A 36 4.06 3.41 -53.24
N VAL A 37 5.33 3.22 -53.57
CA VAL A 37 6.30 2.44 -52.80
C VAL A 37 7.59 3.25 -52.70
N GLU A 38 8.30 3.15 -51.58
CA GLU A 38 9.70 3.56 -51.51
C GLU A 38 10.54 2.47 -52.19
N VAL A 39 11.58 2.85 -52.94
CA VAL A 39 12.62 1.91 -53.39
C VAL A 39 13.89 2.25 -52.64
N ASP A 40 14.37 1.33 -51.82
CA ASP A 40 15.74 1.31 -51.32
C ASP A 40 16.47 0.11 -51.95
N ASN A 41 17.76 0.27 -52.21
CA ASN A 41 18.67 -0.78 -52.69
C ASN A 41 19.85 -1.02 -51.73
N LEU A 42 19.90 -0.32 -50.59
CA LEU A 42 20.77 -0.72 -49.49
C LEU A 42 20.46 -2.19 -49.12
N PRO A 43 21.46 -3.02 -48.82
CA PRO A 43 21.21 -4.33 -48.27
C PRO A 43 20.46 -4.16 -46.94
N PRO A 44 19.42 -4.96 -46.65
CA PRO A 44 18.72 -4.93 -45.37
C PRO A 44 19.71 -5.11 -44.20
N ARG A 45 19.77 -4.11 -43.32
CA ARG A 45 20.73 -3.98 -42.21
C ARG A 45 20.00 -3.51 -40.93
N PRO A 46 20.56 -3.77 -39.73
CA PRO A 46 20.08 -3.12 -38.51
C PRO A 46 20.37 -1.62 -38.50
N ASN A 47 19.75 -0.91 -37.56
CA ASN A 47 20.15 0.43 -37.14
C ASN A 47 19.91 0.56 -35.65
N LEU A 48 20.93 0.28 -34.85
CA LEU A 48 20.89 0.34 -33.39
C LEU A 48 21.03 1.79 -32.91
N ILE A 49 20.12 2.17 -32.02
CA ILE A 49 20.05 3.51 -31.45
C ILE A 49 20.05 3.37 -29.93
N VAL A 50 20.98 4.03 -29.24
CA VAL A 50 20.87 4.18 -27.79
C VAL A 50 19.78 5.20 -27.50
N MET A 51 18.77 4.82 -26.74
CA MET A 51 17.65 5.70 -26.42
C MET A 51 18.10 6.79 -25.42
N ASP A 52 17.64 8.02 -25.65
CA ASP A 52 17.64 9.08 -24.63
C ASP A 52 16.94 8.59 -23.36
N GLY A 53 17.42 9.03 -22.19
CA GLY A 53 16.94 8.55 -20.88
C GLY A 53 17.75 7.38 -20.29
N SER A 54 18.96 7.12 -20.80
CA SER A 54 19.92 6.29 -20.07
C SER A 54 20.34 6.98 -18.76
N VAL A 55 20.35 6.25 -17.64
CA VAL A 55 20.38 6.79 -16.27
C VAL A 55 21.27 5.98 -15.34
N VAL A 56 21.90 6.64 -14.35
CA VAL A 56 22.68 5.98 -13.29
C VAL A 56 21.77 5.68 -12.11
N THR A 57 21.86 4.47 -11.57
CA THR A 57 20.95 3.98 -10.53
C THR A 57 21.67 3.28 -9.37
N ASP A 58 21.10 3.40 -8.17
CA ASP A 58 21.40 2.55 -7.00
C ASP A 58 20.31 1.48 -6.88
N TYR A 59 20.67 0.22 -7.14
CA TYR A 59 19.75 -0.93 -7.22
C TYR A 59 18.51 -0.77 -8.13
N GLY A 60 18.53 0.22 -9.05
CA GLY A 60 17.45 0.51 -9.99
C GLY A 60 16.71 1.82 -9.74
N ILE A 61 16.93 2.50 -8.62
CA ILE A 61 16.44 3.87 -8.40
C ILE A 61 17.43 4.87 -9.03
N PRO A 62 16.98 5.82 -9.87
CA PRO A 62 17.81 6.91 -10.35
C PRO A 62 18.47 7.74 -9.24
N ILE A 63 19.69 8.18 -9.51
CA ILE A 63 20.46 9.09 -8.65
C ILE A 63 21.31 10.04 -9.50
N ASP A 64 21.54 11.27 -9.02
CA ASP A 64 22.41 12.26 -9.69
C ASP A 64 23.86 12.26 -9.16
N GLU A 65 24.08 11.86 -7.90
CA GLU A 65 25.41 11.78 -7.29
C GLU A 65 25.61 10.54 -6.38
N ALA A 66 26.86 10.11 -6.23
CA ALA A 66 27.22 9.01 -5.33
C ALA A 66 28.63 9.18 -4.74
N ARG A 67 28.93 8.50 -3.63
CA ARG A 67 30.29 8.52 -3.05
C ARG A 67 31.27 7.62 -3.82
N VAL A 68 32.55 7.98 -3.77
CA VAL A 68 33.65 7.08 -4.18
C VAL A 68 33.52 5.73 -3.47
N GLY A 69 33.49 4.65 -4.25
CA GLY A 69 33.36 3.27 -3.78
C GLY A 69 31.97 2.66 -3.87
N SER A 70 30.91 3.44 -4.14
CA SER A 70 29.55 2.93 -4.39
C SER A 70 29.51 1.92 -5.54
N PHE A 71 28.57 0.97 -5.51
CA PHE A 71 28.33 0.03 -6.60
C PHE A 71 27.04 0.43 -7.30
N LEU A 72 27.14 0.83 -8.57
CA LEU A 72 26.07 1.49 -9.32
C LEU A 72 25.74 0.75 -10.61
N GLU A 73 24.54 0.98 -11.12
CA GLU A 73 24.03 0.40 -12.37
C GLU A 73 23.64 1.51 -13.35
N ILE A 74 24.24 1.52 -14.54
CA ILE A 74 23.76 2.34 -15.65
C ILE A 74 22.72 1.52 -16.40
N ARG A 75 21.49 2.04 -16.46
CA ARG A 75 20.33 1.42 -17.13
C ARG A 75 19.90 2.25 -18.33
N GLY A 76 19.31 1.61 -19.32
CA GLY A 76 18.80 2.26 -20.53
C GLY A 76 18.28 1.26 -21.55
N GLU A 77 17.87 1.75 -22.73
CA GLU A 77 17.36 0.93 -23.82
C GLU A 77 18.16 1.13 -25.12
N ILE A 78 18.21 0.10 -25.93
CA ILE A 78 18.66 0.15 -27.33
C ILE A 78 17.50 -0.28 -28.22
N ARG A 79 17.25 0.47 -29.29
CA ARG A 79 16.18 0.22 -30.25
C ARG A 79 16.76 -0.04 -31.63
N ASN A 80 16.22 -1.02 -32.35
CA ASN A 80 16.64 -1.31 -33.73
C ASN A 80 15.62 -0.75 -34.74
N GLU A 81 15.95 0.32 -35.45
CA GLU A 81 15.11 0.91 -36.50
C GLU A 81 15.38 0.38 -37.92
N GLY A 82 16.37 -0.51 -38.09
CA GLY A 82 16.72 -1.09 -39.39
C GLY A 82 15.87 -2.30 -39.80
N ASP A 83 16.00 -2.70 -41.07
CA ASP A 83 15.24 -3.78 -41.71
C ASP A 83 15.56 -5.20 -41.22
N VAL A 84 16.64 -5.38 -40.45
CA VAL A 84 17.13 -6.69 -40.00
C VAL A 84 17.45 -6.69 -38.51
N GLY A 85 17.09 -7.78 -37.83
CA GLY A 85 17.44 -7.97 -36.42
C GLY A 85 18.94 -8.22 -36.19
N ALA A 86 19.57 -7.40 -35.36
CA ALA A 86 20.94 -7.59 -34.91
C ALA A 86 21.08 -8.78 -33.94
N THR A 87 22.27 -9.39 -33.85
CA THR A 87 22.56 -10.51 -32.91
C THR A 87 23.95 -10.39 -32.32
N GLY A 88 24.10 -10.68 -31.03
CA GLY A 88 25.36 -10.53 -30.30
C GLY A 88 25.80 -9.08 -30.11
N VAL A 89 24.84 -8.16 -29.95
CA VAL A 89 25.08 -6.71 -29.83
C VAL A 89 25.89 -6.42 -28.58
N MET A 90 27.11 -5.91 -28.76
CA MET A 90 27.98 -5.47 -27.66
C MET A 90 27.58 -4.08 -27.20
N VAL A 91 27.45 -3.88 -25.88
CA VAL A 91 27.20 -2.58 -25.24
C VAL A 91 28.33 -2.33 -24.24
N SER A 92 28.90 -1.13 -24.20
CA SER A 92 30.06 -0.83 -23.36
C SER A 92 29.97 0.52 -22.68
N LEU A 93 30.29 0.52 -21.38
CA LEU A 93 30.41 1.70 -20.54
C LEU A 93 31.84 2.23 -20.57
N TYR A 94 32.00 3.53 -20.80
CA TYR A 94 33.25 4.28 -20.67
C TYR A 94 33.11 5.35 -19.59
N GLU A 95 34.16 5.54 -18.78
CA GLU A 95 34.28 6.64 -17.80
C GLU A 95 35.59 7.38 -18.08
N ASP A 96 35.50 8.69 -18.34
CA ASP A 96 36.61 9.55 -18.77
C ASP A 96 37.31 8.99 -20.03
N GLY A 97 36.53 8.43 -20.97
CA GLY A 97 37.00 7.77 -22.19
C GLY A 97 37.70 6.40 -21.99
N GLN A 98 37.66 5.81 -20.80
CA GLN A 98 38.21 4.48 -20.51
C GLN A 98 37.10 3.45 -20.27
N ARG A 99 37.07 2.36 -21.07
CA ARG A 99 36.07 1.29 -20.91
C ARG A 99 36.13 0.67 -19.51
N ARG A 100 35.00 0.63 -18.81
CA ARG A 100 34.85 0.09 -17.45
C ARG A 100 34.06 -1.21 -17.41
N TYR A 101 33.03 -1.32 -18.25
CA TYR A 101 32.16 -2.50 -18.30
C TYR A 101 31.73 -2.81 -19.74
N GLU A 102 31.38 -4.06 -20.00
CA GLU A 102 30.82 -4.51 -21.29
C GLU A 102 29.78 -5.61 -21.06
N ALA A 103 28.69 -5.57 -21.84
CA ALA A 103 27.61 -6.55 -21.83
C ALA A 103 27.23 -6.91 -23.27
N THR A 104 26.54 -8.04 -23.47
CA THR A 104 26.14 -8.49 -24.81
C THR A 104 24.67 -8.88 -24.84
N ILE A 105 23.87 -8.17 -25.64
CA ILE A 105 22.46 -8.48 -25.87
C ILE A 105 22.40 -9.59 -26.96
N PRO A 106 21.76 -10.75 -26.70
CA PRO A 106 21.78 -11.87 -27.64
C PRO A 106 21.19 -11.56 -29.02
N LYS A 107 20.11 -10.78 -29.06
CA LYS A 107 19.38 -10.38 -30.28
C LYS A 107 18.53 -9.14 -30.02
N ILE A 108 18.34 -8.30 -31.05
CA ILE A 108 17.35 -7.20 -31.09
C ILE A 108 16.67 -7.25 -32.46
N SER A 109 15.38 -7.57 -32.52
CA SER A 109 14.61 -7.64 -33.79
C SER A 109 14.32 -6.25 -34.37
N VAL A 110 13.81 -6.23 -35.60
CA VAL A 110 13.25 -5.02 -36.24
C VAL A 110 12.18 -4.39 -35.34
N SER A 111 12.31 -3.09 -35.08
CA SER A 111 11.45 -2.30 -34.19
C SER A 111 11.40 -2.76 -32.72
N GLU A 112 12.27 -3.70 -32.30
CA GLU A 112 12.37 -4.14 -30.91
C GLU A 112 13.20 -3.14 -30.09
N LYS A 113 12.78 -2.91 -28.85
CA LYS A 113 13.58 -2.28 -27.78
C LYS A 113 14.17 -3.38 -26.91
N ALA A 114 15.44 -3.28 -26.56
CA ALA A 114 16.11 -4.15 -25.60
C ALA A 114 16.75 -3.31 -24.49
N ALA A 115 16.36 -3.55 -23.25
CA ALA A 115 16.97 -2.92 -22.09
C ALA A 115 18.38 -3.47 -21.81
N PHE A 116 19.24 -2.66 -21.22
CA PHE A 116 20.57 -3.06 -20.76
C PHE A 116 20.85 -2.60 -19.32
N THR A 117 21.83 -3.24 -18.69
CA THR A 117 22.38 -2.84 -17.38
C THR A 117 23.89 -3.01 -17.41
N LEU A 118 24.63 -1.94 -17.08
CA LEU A 118 26.10 -1.91 -17.06
C LEU A 118 26.56 -1.52 -15.65
N TYR A 119 27.43 -2.32 -15.04
CA TYR A 119 27.84 -2.10 -13.65
C TYR A 119 29.06 -1.17 -13.54
N TRP A 120 29.04 -0.27 -12.56
CA TRP A 120 30.07 0.74 -12.34
C TRP A 120 30.44 0.87 -10.86
N ASN A 121 31.69 1.27 -10.61
CA ASN A 121 32.19 1.58 -9.27
C ASN A 121 33.16 2.77 -9.38
N PRO A 122 32.71 4.00 -9.07
CA PRO A 122 33.56 5.18 -9.18
C PRO A 122 34.66 5.17 -8.11
N SER A 123 35.92 5.17 -8.55
CA SER A 123 37.10 5.11 -7.66
C SER A 123 37.79 6.47 -7.45
N VAL A 124 37.30 7.54 -8.09
CA VAL A 124 37.84 8.91 -8.04
C VAL A 124 36.70 9.92 -8.08
N SER A 125 36.72 10.89 -7.15
CA SER A 125 35.71 11.94 -7.01
C SER A 125 35.80 13.05 -8.07
N GLY A 126 34.69 13.75 -8.29
CA GLY A 126 34.47 14.77 -9.31
C GLY A 126 33.53 14.29 -10.41
N THR A 127 32.98 15.22 -11.19
CA THR A 127 32.09 14.96 -12.32
C THR A 127 32.72 14.02 -13.35
N LYS A 128 31.92 13.10 -13.89
CA LYS A 128 32.34 12.01 -14.78
C LYS A 128 31.61 12.06 -16.10
N ASP A 129 32.39 12.14 -17.18
CA ASP A 129 31.95 11.86 -18.55
C ASP A 129 31.73 10.35 -18.68
N LEU A 130 30.47 9.93 -18.61
CA LEU A 130 30.03 8.57 -18.84
C LEU A 130 29.49 8.45 -20.27
N SER A 131 30.06 7.51 -21.03
CA SER A 131 29.65 7.23 -22.41
C SER A 131 29.23 5.77 -22.57
N ILE A 132 28.09 5.57 -23.22
CA ILE A 132 27.50 4.27 -23.53
C ILE A 132 27.62 4.06 -25.03
N VAL A 133 28.39 3.05 -25.44
CA VAL A 133 28.67 2.78 -26.85
C VAL A 133 28.14 1.39 -27.22
N VAL A 134 27.34 1.35 -28.28
CA VAL A 134 26.86 0.14 -28.93
C VAL A 134 27.80 -0.21 -30.09
N ASP A 135 27.98 -1.51 -30.32
CA ASP A 135 29.09 -2.14 -31.05
C ASP A 135 30.38 -1.29 -31.16
N PRO A 136 31.09 -1.07 -30.04
CA PRO A 136 32.35 -0.31 -30.01
C PRO A 136 33.51 -0.98 -30.78
N SER A 137 33.24 -2.03 -31.55
CA SER A 137 34.20 -2.76 -32.37
C SER A 137 33.94 -2.69 -33.88
N ASP A 138 32.85 -2.06 -34.34
CA ASP A 138 32.53 -1.87 -35.78
C ASP A 138 32.49 -3.24 -36.51
N THR A 139 31.57 -4.12 -36.06
CA THR A 139 31.46 -5.54 -36.47
C THR A 139 30.08 -5.93 -37.01
N ILE A 140 29.04 -5.24 -36.58
CA ILE A 140 27.72 -5.17 -37.20
C ILE A 140 27.78 -4.01 -38.22
N GLU A 141 27.18 -4.17 -39.41
CA GLU A 141 27.15 -3.11 -40.42
C GLU A 141 25.75 -2.48 -40.44
N GLU A 142 25.65 -1.19 -40.11
CA GLU A 142 24.36 -0.53 -39.80
C GLU A 142 23.95 0.49 -40.89
N LEU A 143 22.79 1.14 -40.74
CA LEU A 143 22.33 2.18 -41.67
C LEU A 143 23.00 3.55 -41.38
N ASP A 144 23.01 3.95 -40.11
CA ASP A 144 23.86 5.00 -39.51
C ASP A 144 24.70 4.34 -38.39
N GLU A 145 25.81 4.98 -38.02
CA GLU A 145 26.76 4.52 -37.00
C GLU A 145 27.01 5.63 -35.93
N SER A 146 26.30 6.75 -36.04
CA SER A 146 26.51 7.96 -35.23
C SER A 146 25.49 8.15 -34.10
N ASP A 147 24.43 7.35 -34.11
CA ASP A 147 23.38 7.14 -33.10
C ASP A 147 23.68 5.98 -32.13
N ASN A 148 24.78 5.25 -32.36
CA ASN A 148 25.32 4.19 -31.49
C ASN A 148 26.04 4.71 -30.21
N LEU A 149 25.89 6.00 -29.85
CA LEU A 149 26.52 6.66 -28.70
C LEU A 149 25.52 7.51 -27.89
N ALA A 150 25.42 7.24 -26.58
CA ALA A 150 24.87 8.18 -25.60
C ALA A 150 25.96 8.64 -24.61
N SER A 151 25.79 9.84 -24.04
CA SER A 151 26.70 10.42 -23.04
C SER A 151 25.91 11.17 -21.96
N LEU A 152 26.36 11.06 -20.71
CA LEU A 152 25.81 11.76 -19.55
C LEU A 152 26.93 12.13 -18.56
N ASP A 153 26.76 13.25 -17.86
CA ASP A 153 27.62 13.65 -16.74
C ASP A 153 27.06 13.08 -15.43
N PHE A 154 27.91 12.61 -14.52
CA PHE A 154 27.51 12.13 -13.18
C PHE A 154 28.49 12.61 -12.09
N ASP A 155 28.00 13.08 -10.94
CA ASP A 155 28.86 13.65 -9.90
C ASP A 155 29.29 12.63 -8.82
N VAL A 156 30.60 12.41 -8.69
CA VAL A 156 31.16 11.49 -7.68
C VAL A 156 31.66 12.28 -6.46
N MET A 157 30.95 12.20 -5.34
CA MET A 157 31.37 12.79 -4.07
C MET A 157 32.63 12.12 -3.48
N PRO A 158 33.58 12.88 -2.90
CA PRO A 158 34.63 12.32 -2.06
C PRO A 158 34.08 11.82 -0.72
N LEU A 159 34.82 10.93 -0.05
CA LEU A 159 34.63 10.63 1.37
C LEU A 159 34.91 11.88 2.23
N LYS A 160 34.21 12.01 3.36
CA LYS A 160 34.39 13.12 4.33
C LYS A 160 35.85 13.13 4.86
N GLN A 161 36.36 14.31 5.22
CA GLN A 161 37.72 14.42 5.77
C GLN A 161 37.73 14.11 7.27
N GLY A 162 38.27 12.95 7.65
CA GLY A 162 38.26 12.49 9.04
C GLY A 162 37.69 11.07 9.17
N VAL A 163 37.07 10.80 10.31
CA VAL A 163 36.29 9.59 10.61
C VAL A 163 34.84 10.01 10.77
N ASP A 164 33.89 9.25 10.22
CA ASP A 164 32.48 9.63 10.19
C ASP A 164 31.60 8.36 10.25
N ILE A 165 31.05 8.01 11.42
CA ILE A 165 30.36 6.73 11.65
C ILE A 165 28.84 6.87 11.61
N VAL A 166 28.31 6.64 10.42
CA VAL A 166 26.89 6.65 10.09
C VAL A 166 26.24 5.33 10.51
N LEU A 167 25.16 5.38 11.29
CA LEU A 167 24.18 4.28 11.36
C LEU A 167 23.36 4.30 10.08
N VAL A 168 23.35 3.19 9.33
CA VAL A 168 22.77 3.19 7.98
C VAL A 168 21.26 2.92 8.06
N GLU A 169 20.46 3.88 7.61
CA GLU A 169 19.01 3.76 7.43
C GLU A 169 18.67 2.59 6.48
N GLY A 170 17.57 1.88 6.75
CA GLY A 170 17.26 0.59 6.10
C GLY A 170 18.27 -0.55 6.39
N GLY A 171 19.36 -0.27 7.12
CA GLY A 171 20.39 -1.23 7.54
C GLY A 171 20.03 -2.04 8.79
N ILE A 172 18.78 -1.95 9.25
CA ILE A 172 18.23 -2.67 10.40
C ILE A 172 17.60 -3.99 9.93
N ALA A 173 17.71 -5.04 10.74
CA ALA A 173 17.00 -6.31 10.53
C ALA A 173 16.89 -7.13 11.81
N THR A 174 15.94 -8.06 11.82
CA THR A 174 15.75 -9.07 12.87
C THR A 174 16.14 -10.47 12.37
N SER A 175 16.50 -11.36 13.28
CA SER A 175 16.69 -12.79 13.00
C SER A 175 16.12 -13.63 14.15
N PRO A 176 15.01 -14.38 13.95
CA PRO A 176 14.18 -14.45 12.73
C PRO A 176 13.56 -13.10 12.33
N SER A 177 13.16 -12.97 11.06
CA SER A 177 12.62 -11.73 10.47
C SER A 177 11.36 -11.19 11.16
N ILE A 178 10.60 -12.08 11.80
CA ILE A 178 9.58 -11.73 12.77
C ILE A 178 9.96 -12.49 14.06
N PRO A 179 10.31 -11.78 15.14
CA PRO A 179 10.55 -12.41 16.44
C PRO A 179 9.25 -12.88 17.10
N ASN A 180 9.18 -14.16 17.49
CA ASN A 180 8.07 -14.67 18.29
C ASN A 180 8.12 -14.11 19.74
N PRO A 181 6.97 -13.88 20.39
CA PRO A 181 6.91 -13.59 21.82
C PRO A 181 7.55 -14.68 22.68
N GLY A 182 8.43 -14.30 23.60
CA GLY A 182 9.10 -15.17 24.56
C GLY A 182 10.39 -15.83 24.06
N ASP A 183 10.62 -15.88 22.75
CA ASP A 183 11.82 -16.46 22.14
C ASP A 183 13.04 -15.51 22.20
N GLN A 184 14.22 -16.06 21.87
CA GLN A 184 15.42 -15.26 21.65
C GLN A 184 15.61 -14.95 20.16
N PHE A 185 15.79 -13.67 19.84
CA PHE A 185 16.09 -13.19 18.50
C PHE A 185 17.36 -12.32 18.49
N THR A 186 17.83 -11.92 17.32
CA THR A 186 18.93 -10.95 17.17
C THR A 186 18.45 -9.74 16.38
N LEU A 187 18.61 -8.55 16.96
CA LEU A 187 18.53 -7.28 16.24
C LEU A 187 19.90 -6.99 15.61
N ILE A 188 19.92 -6.69 14.33
CA ILE A 188 21.10 -6.45 13.51
C ILE A 188 21.05 -5.00 13.01
N THR A 189 22.18 -4.30 13.07
CA THR A 189 22.34 -2.94 12.51
C THR A 189 23.61 -2.85 11.67
N MET A 190 23.63 -1.94 10.70
CA MET A 190 24.80 -1.62 9.88
C MET A 190 25.38 -0.26 10.27
N LEU A 191 26.70 -0.22 10.47
CA LEU A 191 27.48 1.00 10.68
C LEU A 191 28.41 1.18 9.48
N ARG A 192 28.43 2.37 8.87
CA ARG A 192 29.31 2.73 7.74
C ARG A 192 30.27 3.83 8.15
N ASN A 193 31.51 3.80 7.64
CA ASN A 193 32.46 4.89 7.80
C ASN A 193 32.52 5.74 6.53
N ASP A 194 31.81 6.86 6.48
CA ASP A 194 31.80 7.81 5.36
C ASP A 194 33.06 8.71 5.34
N GLY A 195 33.90 8.58 6.36
CA GLY A 195 35.19 9.25 6.50
C GLY A 195 36.31 8.61 5.67
N ASN A 196 37.31 9.41 5.34
CA ASN A 196 38.50 9.01 4.59
C ASN A 196 39.66 8.46 5.46
N LEU A 197 39.45 8.31 6.76
CA LEU A 197 40.37 7.67 7.72
C LEU A 197 39.73 6.43 8.35
N ASP A 198 40.55 5.45 8.71
CA ASP A 198 40.11 4.28 9.48
C ASP A 198 39.69 4.70 10.90
N SER A 199 38.50 4.27 11.33
CA SER A 199 37.98 4.51 12.67
C SER A 199 38.56 3.56 13.72
N SER A 200 38.39 3.88 15.01
CA SER A 200 38.80 2.98 16.10
C SER A 200 38.02 3.24 17.40
N SER A 201 38.07 2.28 18.32
CA SER A 201 37.48 2.41 19.68
C SER A 201 35.96 2.69 19.68
N ILE A 202 35.23 2.08 18.75
CA ILE A 202 33.78 2.25 18.57
C ILE A 202 33.02 1.39 19.58
N GLU A 203 31.94 1.93 20.16
CA GLU A 203 31.01 1.28 21.06
C GLU A 203 29.56 1.63 20.67
N ALA A 204 28.88 0.67 20.05
CA ALA A 204 27.46 0.77 19.72
C ALA A 204 26.61 0.28 20.90
N THR A 205 25.69 1.10 21.40
CA THR A 205 24.82 0.80 22.54
C THR A 205 23.36 0.82 22.13
N LEU A 206 22.68 -0.30 22.39
CA LEU A 206 21.25 -0.47 22.20
C LEU A 206 20.50 -0.07 23.48
N HIS A 207 19.52 0.79 23.32
CA HIS A 207 18.50 1.13 24.30
C HIS A 207 17.15 0.59 23.83
N ILE A 208 16.31 0.19 24.78
CA ILE A 208 14.90 -0.14 24.55
C ILE A 208 14.05 0.89 25.32
N LYS A 209 12.89 1.24 24.80
CA LYS A 209 11.97 2.17 25.45
C LYS A 209 11.15 1.43 26.51
N GLU A 210 11.15 1.93 27.73
CA GLU A 210 10.21 1.52 28.77
C GLU A 210 9.37 2.72 29.24
N SER A 211 8.41 2.50 30.14
CA SER A 211 7.63 3.58 30.78
C SER A 211 8.47 4.61 31.55
N GLY A 212 9.75 4.32 31.82
CA GLY A 212 10.74 5.25 32.37
C GLY A 212 11.55 6.04 31.32
N GLY A 213 11.30 5.83 30.02
CA GLY A 213 12.12 6.32 28.91
C GLY A 213 13.14 5.28 28.42
N TRP A 214 14.15 5.74 27.69
CA TRP A 214 15.19 4.89 27.08
C TRP A 214 16.12 4.26 28.12
N LEU A 215 16.16 2.92 28.15
CA LEU A 215 17.00 2.11 29.04
C LEU A 215 18.10 1.39 28.23
N PRO A 216 19.40 1.62 28.49
CA PRO A 216 20.48 0.89 27.81
C PRO A 216 20.52 -0.59 28.25
N ILE A 217 20.35 -1.51 27.30
CA ILE A 217 20.28 -2.96 27.56
C ILE A 217 21.61 -3.65 27.21
N LEU A 218 22.25 -3.27 26.10
CA LEU A 218 23.45 -3.93 25.58
C LEU A 218 24.41 -2.93 24.90
N SER A 219 25.72 -3.13 25.10
CA SER A 219 26.78 -2.41 24.38
C SER A 219 27.71 -3.40 23.65
N ARG A 220 28.20 -2.99 22.48
CA ARG A 220 29.05 -3.79 21.57
C ARG A 220 30.23 -2.97 21.08
N SER A 221 31.45 -3.42 21.39
CA SER A 221 32.69 -2.77 20.97
C SER A 221 33.19 -3.29 19.63
N LEU A 222 33.42 -2.40 18.66
CA LEU A 222 34.14 -2.69 17.40
C LEU A 222 35.54 -2.08 17.45
N SER A 223 36.56 -2.83 16.99
CA SER A 223 37.95 -2.37 17.05
C SER A 223 38.29 -1.31 15.99
N THR A 224 37.71 -1.43 14.79
CA THR A 224 37.88 -0.51 13.66
C THR A 224 36.84 -0.81 12.57
N ILE A 225 36.37 0.24 11.89
CA ILE A 225 35.71 0.19 10.57
C ILE A 225 36.60 0.99 9.61
N PRO A 226 37.22 0.38 8.57
CA PRO A 226 38.08 1.10 7.64
C PRO A 226 37.34 2.20 6.87
N ALA A 227 38.08 3.14 6.29
CA ALA A 227 37.51 4.22 5.46
C ALA A 227 36.63 3.67 4.32
N GLY A 228 35.41 4.19 4.17
CA GLY A 228 34.47 3.77 3.13
C GLY A 228 33.95 2.33 3.25
N GLN A 229 33.91 1.74 4.45
CA GLN A 229 33.45 0.36 4.68
C GLN A 229 32.27 0.26 5.65
N ILE A 230 31.53 -0.86 5.54
CA ILE A 230 30.38 -1.20 6.41
C ILE A 230 30.79 -2.31 7.39
N SER A 231 30.23 -2.28 8.59
CA SER A 231 30.29 -3.35 9.59
C SER A 231 28.92 -3.61 10.18
N MET A 232 28.66 -4.85 10.63
CA MET A 232 27.39 -5.25 11.24
C MET A 232 27.55 -5.44 12.76
N VAL A 233 26.54 -5.05 13.52
CA VAL A 233 26.48 -5.25 14.98
C VAL A 233 25.22 -6.03 15.34
N GLU A 234 25.40 -7.09 16.14
CA GLU A 234 24.35 -8.04 16.55
C GLU A 234 24.01 -7.87 18.04
N PHE A 235 22.74 -7.60 18.35
CA PHE A 235 22.20 -7.51 19.71
C PHE A 235 21.19 -8.64 19.96
N PRO A 236 21.55 -9.69 20.74
CA PRO A 236 20.63 -10.76 21.09
C PRO A 236 19.62 -10.29 22.16
N LEU A 237 18.34 -10.46 21.88
CA LEU A 237 17.20 -9.92 22.63
C LEU A 237 16.12 -10.99 22.86
N SER A 238 15.12 -10.63 23.66
CA SER A 238 13.89 -11.39 23.87
C SER A 238 12.79 -10.44 24.36
N ALA A 239 11.64 -10.40 23.67
CA ALA A 239 10.46 -9.65 24.08
C ALA A 239 9.42 -10.62 24.64
N SER A 240 8.64 -10.22 25.66
CA SER A 240 7.72 -11.14 26.37
C SER A 240 6.24 -11.05 25.94
N ALA A 241 5.93 -10.19 24.98
CA ALA A 241 4.60 -9.95 24.43
C ALA A 241 4.73 -9.61 22.94
N ALA A 242 3.63 -9.74 22.20
CA ALA A 242 3.51 -9.21 20.84
C ALA A 242 3.37 -7.67 20.86
N GLY A 243 3.41 -7.05 19.67
CA GLY A 243 3.34 -5.60 19.49
C GLY A 243 4.71 -4.96 19.22
N PRO A 244 4.86 -3.62 19.35
CA PRO A 244 6.05 -2.90 18.94
C PRO A 244 7.11 -2.91 20.05
N MET A 245 8.36 -3.20 19.69
CA MET A 245 9.51 -3.00 20.56
C MET A 245 10.34 -1.81 20.04
N GLU A 246 10.04 -0.63 20.57
CA GLU A 246 10.78 0.59 20.28
C GLU A 246 12.23 0.52 20.80
N TYR A 247 13.18 0.83 19.92
CA TYR A 247 14.62 0.78 20.18
C TYR A 247 15.33 2.08 19.76
N ARG A 248 16.48 2.34 20.38
CA ARG A 248 17.41 3.42 20.02
C ARG A 248 18.84 2.88 20.04
N ILE A 249 19.53 2.90 18.91
CA ILE A 249 20.96 2.53 18.83
C ILE A 249 21.78 3.81 18.76
N THR A 250 22.81 3.91 19.61
CA THR A 250 23.75 5.04 19.62
C THR A 250 25.18 4.54 19.44
N VAL A 251 25.99 5.24 18.64
CA VAL A 251 27.41 4.94 18.43
C VAL A 251 28.26 5.98 19.12
N SER A 252 29.16 5.52 19.99
CA SER A 252 30.09 6.38 20.73
C SER A 252 31.45 5.69 20.90
N GLY A 253 32.33 6.24 21.73
CA GLY A 253 33.58 5.55 22.08
C GLY A 253 34.48 6.39 23.00
N PRO A 254 35.34 5.76 23.81
CA PRO A 254 36.24 6.48 24.72
C PRO A 254 37.35 7.25 24.02
N GLU A 255 37.70 6.84 22.79
CA GLU A 255 38.70 7.47 21.92
C GLU A 255 38.18 7.63 20.47
N LEU A 256 36.87 7.43 20.24
CA LEU A 256 36.26 7.68 18.93
C LEU A 256 36.24 9.19 18.67
N VAL A 257 36.85 9.59 17.56
CA VAL A 257 36.65 10.90 16.96
C VAL A 257 35.69 10.69 15.80
N ASP A 258 34.68 11.54 15.73
CA ASP A 258 33.70 11.59 14.66
C ASP A 258 33.53 13.06 14.23
N GLU A 259 33.40 13.30 12.93
CA GLU A 259 33.18 14.63 12.36
C GLU A 259 31.68 15.02 12.39
N ASP A 260 30.76 14.04 12.39
CA ASP A 260 29.31 14.28 12.27
C ASP A 260 28.46 13.36 13.16
N TRP A 261 28.57 13.60 14.48
CA TRP A 261 27.80 12.98 15.57
C TRP A 261 26.28 12.99 15.41
N SER A 262 25.71 13.69 14.40
CA SER A 262 24.27 13.65 14.11
C SER A 262 23.84 12.33 13.45
N SER A 263 24.75 11.64 12.78
CA SER A 263 24.51 10.35 12.09
C SER A 263 24.71 9.11 12.98
N ASN A 264 25.03 9.32 14.26
CA ASN A 264 25.45 8.30 15.21
C ASN A 264 24.31 7.82 16.14
N GLU A 265 23.07 8.26 15.92
CA GLU A 265 21.87 7.80 16.63
C GLU A 265 20.78 7.43 15.62
N ILE A 266 20.12 6.28 15.81
CA ILE A 266 18.91 5.88 15.07
C ILE A 266 17.87 5.35 16.07
N GLU A 267 16.61 5.68 15.83
CA GLU A 267 15.45 5.17 16.59
C GLU A 267 14.55 4.40 15.64
N GLY A 268 13.80 3.43 16.17
CA GLY A 268 12.89 2.63 15.36
C GLY A 268 12.01 1.69 16.17
N ALA A 269 11.11 0.98 15.48
CA ALA A 269 10.15 0.05 16.08
C ALA A 269 10.03 -1.25 15.29
N VAL A 270 10.57 -2.34 15.86
CA VAL A 270 10.39 -3.69 15.32
C VAL A 270 9.15 -4.35 15.92
N VAL A 271 8.37 -5.02 15.08
CA VAL A 271 7.19 -5.80 15.45
C VAL A 271 7.62 -7.14 16.06
N ILE A 272 7.00 -7.52 17.16
CA ILE A 272 7.06 -8.85 17.76
C ILE A 272 5.69 -9.50 17.49
N ASP A 273 5.66 -10.63 16.79
CA ASP A 273 4.44 -11.36 16.45
C ASP A 273 4.74 -12.86 16.37
N ASP A 274 3.76 -13.72 16.67
CA ASP A 274 3.93 -15.17 16.62
C ASP A 274 3.75 -15.71 15.18
N SER A 275 4.57 -15.20 14.26
CA SER A 275 4.56 -15.57 12.83
C SER A 275 5.93 -15.98 12.30
N ARG A 276 5.90 -16.87 11.32
CA ARG A 276 7.05 -17.31 10.53
C ARG A 276 6.91 -16.90 9.07
N VAL A 277 8.00 -16.40 8.48
CA VAL A 277 8.06 -16.11 7.04
C VAL A 277 8.40 -17.38 6.26
N SER A 278 7.65 -17.65 5.19
CA SER A 278 7.91 -18.68 4.18
C SER A 278 8.10 -18.02 2.82
N SER A 279 8.96 -18.57 1.95
CA SER A 279 9.09 -18.08 0.57
C SER A 279 9.41 -19.24 -0.39
N ARG A 280 8.76 -19.22 -1.56
CA ARG A 280 8.86 -20.26 -2.60
C ARG A 280 8.91 -19.61 -3.99
N LEU A 281 9.80 -20.10 -4.86
CA LEU A 281 9.84 -19.66 -6.26
C LEU A 281 8.58 -20.12 -7.02
N VAL A 282 8.08 -19.26 -7.90
CA VAL A 282 6.88 -19.52 -8.72
C VAL A 282 7.28 -19.55 -10.20
N SER A 283 6.73 -20.51 -10.94
CA SER A 283 6.96 -20.64 -12.38
C SER A 283 5.73 -20.17 -13.15
N LEU A 284 5.61 -18.85 -13.34
CA LEU A 284 4.68 -18.26 -14.32
C LEU A 284 5.25 -18.35 -15.74
N SER A 285 4.46 -18.01 -16.76
CA SER A 285 4.96 -17.84 -18.13
C SER A 285 5.79 -16.54 -18.27
N GLU A 286 6.63 -16.44 -19.29
CA GLU A 286 7.47 -15.23 -19.52
C GLU A 286 6.61 -13.98 -19.84
N ASP A 287 5.44 -14.16 -20.45
CA ASP A 287 4.47 -13.11 -20.76
C ASP A 287 3.45 -12.84 -19.62
N GLU A 288 3.61 -13.46 -18.43
CA GLU A 288 2.67 -13.35 -17.31
C GLU A 288 3.18 -12.47 -16.15
N THR A 289 2.38 -11.47 -15.78
CA THR A 289 2.60 -10.61 -14.61
C THR A 289 1.55 -10.84 -13.52
N PRO A 290 1.90 -10.89 -12.23
CA PRO A 290 0.92 -10.82 -11.14
C PRO A 290 0.10 -9.54 -11.17
N LEU A 291 -1.13 -9.64 -10.67
CA LEU A 291 -2.07 -8.52 -10.47
C LEU A 291 -2.52 -8.46 -9.01
N ALA A 292 -2.86 -9.61 -8.43
CA ALA A 292 -3.30 -9.74 -7.04
C ALA A 292 -2.97 -11.14 -6.50
N VAL A 293 -2.94 -11.26 -5.18
CA VAL A 293 -2.87 -12.53 -4.46
C VAL A 293 -4.04 -12.57 -3.49
N LEU A 294 -4.63 -13.73 -3.28
CA LEU A 294 -5.82 -13.91 -2.44
C LEU A 294 -5.58 -15.10 -1.53
N ALA A 295 -5.58 -14.86 -0.22
CA ALA A 295 -5.59 -15.92 0.79
C ALA A 295 -6.98 -16.57 0.87
N PHE A 296 -7.00 -17.89 0.99
CA PHE A 296 -8.12 -18.63 1.53
C PHE A 296 -7.62 -19.42 2.75
N ARG A 297 -8.52 -19.85 3.65
CA ARG A 297 -8.20 -20.36 5.00
C ARG A 297 -7.16 -21.48 5.05
N LYS A 298 -6.93 -22.16 3.91
CA LYS A 298 -5.83 -23.11 3.68
C LYS A 298 -5.25 -23.12 2.26
N THR A 299 -5.75 -22.28 1.37
CA THR A 299 -5.50 -22.31 -0.08
C THR A 299 -5.35 -20.86 -0.57
N GLY A 300 -5.48 -20.60 -1.86
CA GLY A 300 -5.53 -19.22 -2.34
C GLY A 300 -5.55 -19.14 -3.86
N LEU A 301 -5.56 -17.92 -4.37
CA LEU A 301 -5.46 -17.61 -5.79
C LEU A 301 -4.34 -16.58 -6.04
N ILE A 302 -3.70 -16.68 -7.20
CA ILE A 302 -2.89 -15.60 -7.78
C ILE A 302 -3.57 -15.22 -9.09
N LEU A 303 -3.91 -13.94 -9.24
CA LEU A 303 -4.40 -13.38 -10.49
C LEU A 303 -3.19 -12.90 -11.31
N THR A 304 -3.10 -13.31 -12.58
CA THR A 304 -2.05 -12.90 -13.51
C THR A 304 -2.63 -12.33 -14.81
N SER A 305 -1.97 -11.34 -15.42
CA SER A 305 -2.30 -10.85 -16.76
C SER A 305 -1.45 -11.54 -17.84
N GLU A 306 -2.06 -11.92 -18.95
CA GLU A 306 -1.40 -12.42 -20.17
C GLU A 306 -2.00 -11.64 -21.36
N GLY A 307 -1.47 -10.45 -21.62
CA GLY A 307 -2.09 -9.46 -22.51
C GLY A 307 -3.47 -9.04 -22.01
N THR A 308 -4.52 -9.18 -22.83
CA THR A 308 -5.90 -8.83 -22.44
C THR A 308 -6.63 -9.91 -21.63
N GLN A 309 -5.95 -10.98 -21.20
CA GLN A 309 -6.56 -12.04 -20.38
C GLN A 309 -6.15 -11.94 -18.91
N VAL A 310 -7.08 -12.21 -18.00
CA VAL A 310 -6.81 -12.45 -16.58
C VAL A 310 -6.89 -13.95 -16.32
N ILE A 311 -5.80 -14.53 -15.84
CA ILE A 311 -5.64 -15.94 -15.53
C ILE A 311 -5.62 -16.11 -14.01
N MET A 312 -6.11 -17.25 -13.55
CA MET A 312 -6.08 -17.63 -12.14
C MET A 312 -5.10 -18.79 -11.95
N HIS A 313 -4.36 -18.76 -10.85
CA HIS A 313 -3.52 -19.86 -10.38
C HIS A 313 -3.91 -20.23 -8.96
N LYS A 314 -4.32 -21.48 -8.71
CA LYS A 314 -4.61 -21.97 -7.36
C LYS A 314 -3.33 -22.21 -6.58
N ILE A 315 -3.31 -21.77 -5.33
CA ILE A 315 -2.39 -22.21 -4.27
C ILE A 315 -3.08 -23.36 -3.53
N GLU A 316 -2.51 -24.57 -3.56
CA GLU A 316 -3.04 -25.76 -2.87
C GLU A 316 -2.65 -25.79 -1.37
N GLU A 317 -3.18 -26.71 -0.56
CA GLU A 317 -2.86 -26.83 0.89
C GLU A 317 -1.37 -27.11 1.18
N ASP A 318 -0.60 -27.64 0.22
CA ASP A 318 0.88 -27.77 0.33
C ASP A 318 1.64 -26.57 -0.29
N GLY A 319 0.89 -25.61 -0.82
CA GLY A 319 1.33 -24.45 -1.59
C GLY A 319 2.06 -24.82 -2.89
N THR A 320 1.70 -25.93 -3.51
CA THR A 320 1.87 -26.13 -4.95
C THR A 320 0.98 -25.14 -5.69
N ILE A 321 1.50 -24.53 -6.76
CA ILE A 321 0.76 -23.56 -7.58
C ILE A 321 0.33 -24.19 -8.91
N VAL A 322 -0.94 -24.06 -9.27
CA VAL A 322 -1.59 -24.75 -10.40
C VAL A 322 -2.39 -23.76 -11.25
N ARG A 323 -2.02 -23.58 -12.53
CA ARG A 323 -2.78 -22.72 -13.48
C ARG A 323 -4.19 -23.29 -13.68
N CYS A 324 -5.21 -22.49 -13.37
CA CYS A 324 -6.61 -22.86 -13.52
C CYS A 324 -6.96 -23.06 -15.01
N THR A 325 -7.93 -23.94 -15.33
CA THR A 325 -8.20 -24.33 -16.72
C THR A 325 -8.94 -23.29 -17.56
N THR A 326 -9.49 -22.27 -16.91
CA THR A 326 -10.32 -21.22 -17.52
C THR A 326 -9.81 -19.87 -17.02
N PRO A 327 -9.52 -18.89 -17.90
CA PRO A 327 -9.23 -17.52 -17.46
C PRO A 327 -10.49 -16.87 -16.89
N LEU A 328 -10.32 -15.95 -15.93
CA LEU A 328 -11.42 -15.16 -15.35
C LEU A 328 -12.05 -14.25 -16.42
N GLU A 329 -11.20 -13.56 -17.18
CA GLU A 329 -11.61 -12.67 -18.28
C GLU A 329 -10.63 -12.77 -19.47
N ARG A 330 -11.07 -12.41 -20.67
CA ARG A 330 -10.28 -12.34 -21.92
C ARG A 330 -10.17 -10.95 -22.55
N PHE A 331 -10.89 -9.98 -21.99
CA PHE A 331 -10.95 -8.58 -22.45
C PHE A 331 -10.89 -7.58 -21.28
N TRP A 332 -10.04 -7.83 -20.27
CA TRP A 332 -9.77 -6.81 -19.23
C TRP A 332 -9.04 -5.61 -19.84
N SER A 333 -9.14 -4.44 -19.22
CA SER A 333 -8.79 -3.19 -19.89
C SER A 333 -7.87 -2.20 -19.16
N GLY A 334 -7.78 -2.25 -17.83
CA GLY A 334 -6.77 -1.47 -17.08
C GLY A 334 -6.78 -1.61 -15.56
N SER A 335 -7.94 -1.82 -14.93
CA SER A 335 -8.09 -1.83 -13.47
C SER A 335 -8.73 -3.13 -12.98
N ILE A 336 -8.27 -3.63 -11.84
CA ILE A 336 -8.77 -4.83 -11.16
C ILE A 336 -8.38 -4.78 -9.68
N THR A 337 -9.29 -5.19 -8.80
CA THR A 337 -9.06 -5.40 -7.36
C THR A 337 -9.77 -6.70 -6.92
N ALA A 338 -9.47 -7.21 -5.74
CA ALA A 338 -10.19 -8.33 -5.15
C ALA A 338 -9.98 -8.43 -3.63
N THR A 339 -11.08 -8.68 -2.90
CA THR A 339 -11.09 -9.03 -1.47
C THR A 339 -11.70 -10.43 -1.23
N VAL A 340 -11.74 -10.90 0.02
CA VAL A 340 -12.13 -12.28 0.39
C VAL A 340 -13.10 -12.32 1.57
N ASP A 341 -14.17 -13.11 1.44
CA ASP A 341 -15.15 -13.34 2.50
C ASP A 341 -14.75 -14.43 3.52
N ASP A 342 -15.41 -14.46 4.67
CA ASP A 342 -15.22 -15.48 5.72
C ASP A 342 -15.67 -16.90 5.30
N SER A 343 -16.20 -17.07 4.08
CA SER A 343 -16.57 -18.36 3.46
C SER A 343 -15.50 -18.89 2.50
N SER A 344 -14.33 -18.23 2.39
CA SER A 344 -13.28 -18.51 1.41
C SER A 344 -13.72 -18.33 -0.05
N VAL A 345 -14.49 -17.26 -0.33
CA VAL A 345 -14.91 -16.81 -1.65
C VAL A 345 -14.23 -15.48 -1.96
N ALA A 346 -13.55 -15.39 -3.10
CA ALA A 346 -12.96 -14.14 -3.56
C ALA A 346 -13.99 -13.31 -4.33
N HIS A 347 -14.11 -12.03 -3.98
CA HIS A 347 -14.94 -11.03 -4.65
C HIS A 347 -14.04 -10.21 -5.58
N VAL A 348 -14.24 -10.30 -6.90
CA VAL A 348 -13.36 -9.65 -7.89
C VAL A 348 -14.14 -8.67 -8.75
N VAL A 349 -13.65 -7.44 -8.88
CA VAL A 349 -14.18 -6.43 -9.82
C VAL A 349 -13.05 -5.91 -10.73
N TRP A 350 -13.38 -5.67 -12.00
CA TRP A 350 -12.42 -5.23 -13.01
C TRP A 350 -13.07 -4.38 -14.10
N THR A 351 -12.26 -3.56 -14.78
CA THR A 351 -12.68 -2.86 -16.00
C THR A 351 -12.54 -3.77 -17.23
N ARG A 352 -13.54 -3.71 -18.12
CA ARG A 352 -13.72 -4.67 -19.21
C ARG A 352 -14.09 -3.99 -20.52
N ARG A 353 -13.40 -4.36 -21.61
CA ARG A 353 -13.75 -3.99 -22.98
C ARG A 353 -14.69 -5.00 -23.61
N LEU A 354 -15.78 -4.52 -24.22
CA LEU A 354 -16.74 -5.34 -24.95
C LEU A 354 -17.20 -4.67 -26.25
N VAL A 355 -17.70 -5.47 -27.19
CA VAL A 355 -18.35 -4.96 -28.40
C VAL A 355 -19.86 -5.11 -28.23
N THR A 356 -20.53 -3.98 -28.13
CA THR A 356 -22.00 -3.88 -27.96
C THR A 356 -22.75 -4.45 -29.16
N GLY A 357 -24.04 -4.75 -28.98
CA GLY A 357 -24.92 -5.29 -30.05
C GLY A 357 -25.10 -4.37 -31.28
N THR A 358 -24.65 -3.11 -31.21
CA THR A 358 -24.60 -2.15 -32.33
C THR A 358 -23.26 -2.16 -33.09
N GLY A 359 -22.25 -2.88 -32.59
CA GLY A 359 -20.90 -2.93 -33.14
C GLY A 359 -19.96 -1.82 -32.61
N VAL A 360 -20.33 -1.12 -31.54
CA VAL A 360 -19.49 -0.11 -30.88
C VAL A 360 -18.63 -0.78 -29.81
N LEU A 361 -17.34 -0.45 -29.77
CA LEU A 361 -16.42 -0.84 -28.71
C LEU A 361 -16.65 0.04 -27.48
N SER A 362 -16.91 -0.57 -26.34
CA SER A 362 -17.28 0.08 -25.08
C SER A 362 -16.54 -0.54 -23.90
N GLU A 363 -16.43 0.23 -22.83
CA GLU A 363 -15.91 -0.14 -21.52
C GLU A 363 -17.09 -0.39 -20.55
N THR A 364 -16.93 -1.27 -19.55
CA THR A 364 -17.85 -1.43 -18.41
C THR A 364 -17.06 -1.91 -17.19
N VAL A 365 -17.65 -1.82 -16.00
CA VAL A 365 -17.16 -2.45 -14.77
C VAL A 365 -17.89 -3.79 -14.62
N SER A 366 -17.12 -4.88 -14.47
CA SER A 366 -17.65 -6.23 -14.34
C SER A 366 -17.21 -6.86 -13.01
N TYR A 367 -18.11 -7.64 -12.40
CA TYR A 367 -17.92 -8.31 -11.13
C TYR A 367 -18.14 -9.82 -11.24
N SER A 368 -17.41 -10.63 -10.47
CA SER A 368 -17.66 -12.06 -10.29
C SER A 368 -17.04 -12.56 -8.98
N THR A 369 -17.74 -13.45 -8.28
CA THR A 369 -17.14 -14.25 -7.21
C THR A 369 -16.42 -15.49 -7.75
N VAL A 370 -15.36 -15.92 -7.06
CA VAL A 370 -14.53 -17.09 -7.41
C VAL A 370 -14.30 -17.98 -6.18
N ASP A 371 -14.54 -19.29 -6.32
CA ASP A 371 -14.27 -20.28 -5.26
C ASP A 371 -12.83 -20.81 -5.23
N ASP A 372 -12.47 -21.49 -4.14
CA ASP A 372 -11.16 -22.13 -3.97
C ASP A 372 -10.84 -23.23 -5.01
N GLN A 373 -11.77 -23.62 -5.88
CA GLN A 373 -11.57 -24.60 -6.96
C GLN A 373 -11.37 -23.92 -8.34
N CYS A 374 -11.12 -22.60 -8.36
CA CYS A 374 -11.10 -21.73 -9.55
C CYS A 374 -12.45 -21.61 -10.28
N THR A 375 -13.58 -21.87 -9.62
CA THR A 375 -14.91 -21.74 -10.23
C THR A 375 -15.40 -20.30 -10.07
N SER A 376 -15.33 -19.52 -11.15
CA SER A 376 -15.96 -18.20 -11.18
C SER A 376 -17.46 -18.28 -11.49
N THR A 377 -18.24 -17.37 -10.92
CA THR A 377 -19.61 -17.12 -11.36
C THR A 377 -19.62 -16.45 -12.74
N VAL A 378 -20.80 -16.39 -13.38
CA VAL A 378 -20.94 -15.68 -14.66
C VAL A 378 -20.72 -14.18 -14.41
N PRO A 379 -19.75 -13.52 -15.08
CA PRO A 379 -19.48 -12.11 -14.85
C PRO A 379 -20.73 -11.24 -15.02
N GLN A 380 -20.94 -10.39 -14.02
CA GLN A 380 -22.03 -9.43 -13.93
C GLN A 380 -21.49 -8.09 -14.43
N ASP A 381 -21.97 -7.60 -15.58
CA ASP A 381 -21.65 -6.25 -16.04
C ASP A 381 -22.51 -5.26 -15.25
N LEU A 382 -21.90 -4.44 -14.38
CA LEU A 382 -22.59 -3.60 -13.40
C LEU A 382 -22.91 -2.19 -13.94
N MET A 383 -22.05 -1.64 -14.79
CA MET A 383 -22.20 -0.29 -15.36
C MET A 383 -22.69 -0.33 -16.82
N GLU A 384 -23.47 0.66 -17.27
CA GLU A 384 -23.90 0.71 -18.68
C GLU A 384 -22.67 0.81 -19.63
N PRO A 385 -22.57 0.01 -20.71
CA PRO A 385 -21.37 0.00 -21.55
C PRO A 385 -21.06 1.31 -22.29
N LEU A 386 -20.13 2.08 -21.73
CA LEU A 386 -19.71 3.41 -22.17
C LEU A 386 -18.80 3.32 -23.41
N PRO A 387 -19.17 3.92 -24.56
CA PRO A 387 -18.31 3.91 -25.74
C PRO A 387 -16.98 4.62 -25.49
N MET A 388 -15.85 4.00 -25.86
CA MET A 388 -14.48 4.53 -25.60
C MET A 388 -14.17 5.88 -26.30
N ASN A 389 -15.11 6.43 -27.07
CA ASN A 389 -15.01 7.77 -27.66
C ASN A 389 -15.86 8.83 -26.93
N LEU A 390 -16.52 8.45 -25.83
CA LEU A 390 -17.35 9.29 -24.97
C LEU A 390 -16.89 9.27 -23.51
N GLY A 391 -16.03 8.33 -23.12
CA GLY A 391 -15.52 8.21 -21.75
C GLY A 391 -14.96 6.83 -21.45
N ASP A 392 -14.51 6.65 -20.23
CA ASP A 392 -13.97 5.41 -19.67
C ASP A 392 -14.27 5.28 -18.16
N TYR A 393 -14.21 4.03 -17.68
CA TYR A 393 -14.22 3.69 -16.26
C TYR A 393 -12.81 3.30 -15.87
N PHE A 394 -12.27 3.88 -14.80
CA PHE A 394 -10.87 3.75 -14.40
C PHE A 394 -10.74 3.86 -12.89
N GLY A 395 -9.83 3.12 -12.27
CA GLY A 395 -9.73 3.02 -10.81
C GLY A 395 -10.98 2.37 -10.24
N VAL A 396 -10.89 1.11 -9.83
CA VAL A 396 -11.99 0.40 -9.16
C VAL A 396 -11.45 -0.27 -7.92
N ASP A 397 -12.21 -0.20 -6.83
CA ASP A 397 -11.89 -0.89 -5.59
C ASP A 397 -13.12 -1.57 -4.94
N ILE A 398 -12.92 -2.52 -4.02
CA ILE A 398 -13.97 -3.38 -3.45
C ILE A 398 -13.68 -3.78 -2.00
N ASP A 399 -14.68 -3.60 -1.14
CA ASP A 399 -14.69 -4.08 0.24
C ASP A 399 -15.95 -4.94 0.52
N GLN A 400 -15.84 -5.83 1.50
CA GLN A 400 -16.85 -6.80 1.90
C GLN A 400 -16.85 -7.00 3.42
N GLN A 401 -17.92 -6.54 4.07
CA GLN A 401 -18.17 -6.78 5.50
C GLN A 401 -19.56 -7.41 5.71
N ASP A 402 -19.66 -8.48 6.51
CA ASP A 402 -20.92 -9.13 6.95
C ASP A 402 -21.99 -9.43 5.84
N GLY A 403 -21.53 -9.75 4.61
CA GLY A 403 -22.38 -10.04 3.44
C GLY A 403 -22.82 -8.80 2.64
N LEU A 404 -22.56 -7.58 3.14
CA LEU A 404 -22.54 -6.38 2.32
C LEU A 404 -21.26 -6.40 1.45
N VAL A 405 -21.42 -6.06 0.18
CA VAL A 405 -20.30 -5.78 -0.74
C VAL A 405 -20.45 -4.35 -1.23
N VAL A 406 -19.38 -3.57 -1.20
CA VAL A 406 -19.32 -2.21 -1.77
C VAL A 406 -18.18 -2.12 -2.77
N ILE A 407 -18.46 -1.52 -3.93
CA ILE A 407 -17.48 -1.22 -4.97
C ILE A 407 -17.46 0.31 -5.17
N ALA A 408 -16.26 0.88 -5.27
CA ALA A 408 -16.07 2.27 -5.68
C ALA A 408 -15.35 2.34 -7.04
N GLY A 409 -15.47 3.47 -7.74
CA GLY A 409 -14.60 3.75 -8.88
C GLY A 409 -14.84 5.09 -9.55
N CYS A 410 -13.95 5.46 -10.48
CA CYS A 410 -14.04 6.72 -11.21
C CYS A 410 -14.68 6.54 -12.60
N LEU A 411 -15.51 7.51 -12.98
CA LEU A 411 -16.11 7.67 -14.30
C LEU A 411 -15.58 8.97 -14.92
N ARG A 412 -15.04 8.89 -16.14
CA ARG A 412 -14.71 10.05 -16.99
C ARG A 412 -15.74 10.16 -18.10
N ASP A 413 -16.54 11.24 -18.12
CA ASP A 413 -17.49 11.56 -19.18
C ASP A 413 -17.02 12.74 -20.04
N LEU A 414 -16.73 12.47 -21.31
CA LEU A 414 -16.35 13.44 -22.35
C LEU A 414 -17.58 14.02 -23.07
N SER A 415 -18.80 13.57 -22.76
CA SER A 415 -20.04 13.91 -23.47
C SER A 415 -20.88 15.00 -22.80
N SER A 416 -20.88 15.09 -21.46
CA SER A 416 -21.50 16.19 -20.70
C SER A 416 -20.58 17.40 -20.48
N GLY A 417 -19.26 17.19 -20.60
CA GLY A 417 -18.21 18.16 -20.31
C GLY A 417 -18.29 19.50 -21.04
N SER A 418 -17.80 20.54 -20.36
CA SER A 418 -17.72 21.91 -20.89
C SER A 418 -16.58 22.02 -21.91
N ALA A 419 -16.88 22.35 -23.16
CA ALA A 419 -15.87 22.70 -24.18
C ALA A 419 -14.73 21.68 -24.40
N PHE A 420 -15.00 20.38 -24.19
CA PHE A 420 -14.06 19.24 -24.24
C PHE A 420 -13.15 19.05 -23.01
N GLU A 421 -13.38 19.77 -21.91
CA GLU A 421 -12.88 19.36 -20.59
C GLU A 421 -13.71 18.14 -20.11
N PRO A 422 -13.09 17.03 -19.66
CA PRO A 422 -13.83 15.90 -19.11
C PRO A 422 -14.58 16.30 -17.83
N LEU A 423 -15.73 15.68 -17.59
CA LEU A 423 -16.32 15.62 -16.24
C LEU A 423 -15.93 14.28 -15.62
N GLU A 424 -15.15 14.32 -14.55
CA GLU A 424 -14.78 13.13 -13.78
C GLU A 424 -15.51 13.12 -12.43
N SER A 425 -16.03 11.96 -12.04
CA SER A 425 -16.69 11.77 -10.74
C SER A 425 -16.52 10.34 -10.21
N ILE A 426 -16.67 10.18 -8.89
CA ILE A 426 -16.68 8.86 -8.24
C ILE A 426 -18.12 8.37 -8.11
N PHE A 427 -18.34 7.11 -8.44
CA PHE A 427 -19.56 6.35 -8.16
C PHE A 427 -19.30 5.29 -7.08
N THR A 428 -20.36 4.84 -6.42
CA THR A 428 -20.32 3.59 -5.64
C THR A 428 -21.47 2.67 -6.03
N LEU A 429 -21.24 1.37 -5.90
CA LEU A 429 -22.18 0.28 -6.13
C LEU A 429 -22.23 -0.56 -4.85
N HIS A 430 -23.41 -0.92 -4.36
CA HIS A 430 -23.53 -1.79 -3.18
C HIS A 430 -24.63 -2.84 -3.30
N GLY A 431 -24.50 -3.95 -2.56
CA GLY A 431 -25.52 -5.00 -2.46
C GLY A 431 -25.28 -5.97 -1.31
N GLU A 432 -26.37 -6.54 -0.78
CA GLU A 432 -26.36 -7.65 0.19
C GLU A 432 -26.32 -8.99 -0.59
N ASP A 433 -25.30 -9.83 -0.38
CA ASP A 433 -25.08 -11.13 -1.04
C ASP A 433 -25.32 -11.16 -2.59
N PRO A 434 -24.87 -10.16 -3.39
CA PRO A 434 -25.44 -9.92 -4.72
C PRO A 434 -25.19 -11.02 -5.76
N GLN A 435 -26.27 -11.74 -6.13
CA GLN A 435 -26.27 -12.86 -7.08
C GLN A 435 -26.56 -12.43 -8.53
N SER A 436 -27.03 -11.20 -8.75
CA SER A 436 -27.26 -10.66 -10.10
C SER A 436 -27.07 -9.15 -10.19
N ALA A 437 -26.74 -8.66 -11.39
CA ALA A 437 -26.53 -7.22 -11.66
C ALA A 437 -27.75 -6.33 -11.34
N SER A 438 -28.94 -6.92 -11.13
CA SER A 438 -30.16 -6.22 -10.73
C SER A 438 -30.39 -6.15 -9.21
N GLU A 439 -29.48 -6.71 -8.40
CA GLU A 439 -29.48 -6.62 -6.93
C GLU A 439 -28.52 -5.53 -6.41
N TRP A 440 -27.71 -4.93 -7.28
CA TRP A 440 -26.84 -3.80 -6.97
C TRP A 440 -27.60 -2.47 -7.03
N GLU A 441 -27.35 -1.57 -6.08
CA GLU A 441 -27.77 -0.16 -6.11
C GLU A 441 -26.58 0.72 -6.50
N LEU A 442 -26.74 1.54 -7.54
CA LEU A 442 -25.73 2.47 -8.06
C LEU A 442 -25.98 3.88 -7.53
N VAL A 443 -24.98 4.44 -6.85
CA VAL A 443 -24.92 5.85 -6.49
C VAL A 443 -23.92 6.54 -7.43
N GLU A 444 -24.44 7.24 -8.45
CA GLU A 444 -23.64 8.14 -9.27
C GLU A 444 -23.27 9.40 -8.47
N ASN A 445 -22.14 10.03 -8.80
CA ASN A 445 -21.76 11.35 -8.30
C ASN A 445 -21.67 11.42 -6.76
N VAL A 446 -21.06 10.41 -6.15
CA VAL A 446 -20.68 10.40 -4.72
C VAL A 446 -19.70 11.54 -4.44
N ILE A 447 -18.71 11.68 -5.31
CA ILE A 447 -17.76 12.81 -5.32
C ILE A 447 -17.80 13.44 -6.71
N GLU A 448 -18.49 14.58 -6.80
CA GLU A 448 -18.54 15.46 -7.98
C GLU A 448 -17.24 16.27 -8.13
N ASP A 449 -16.93 16.63 -9.38
CA ASP A 449 -15.80 17.47 -9.82
C ASP A 449 -14.44 17.01 -9.27
N ILE A 450 -14.02 15.77 -9.60
CA ILE A 450 -12.61 15.35 -9.46
C ILE A 450 -11.81 15.68 -10.74
N ASP A 451 -10.49 15.61 -10.65
CA ASP A 451 -9.59 15.82 -11.77
C ASP A 451 -8.34 14.94 -11.61
N ALA A 452 -8.30 13.82 -12.32
CA ALA A 452 -7.16 12.90 -12.43
C ALA A 452 -6.07 13.41 -13.40
N MET A 453 -6.17 14.65 -13.91
CA MET A 453 -5.25 15.25 -14.88
C MET A 453 -5.08 14.41 -16.18
N SER A 454 -6.10 13.61 -16.52
CA SER A 454 -6.11 12.61 -17.60
C SER A 454 -5.24 11.37 -17.41
N GLU A 455 -4.77 11.06 -16.19
CA GLU A 455 -4.13 9.77 -15.92
C GLU A 455 -5.12 8.60 -16.15
N PRO A 456 -4.67 7.48 -16.77
CA PRO A 456 -5.54 6.35 -17.12
C PRO A 456 -5.74 5.36 -15.97
N ASN A 457 -4.81 5.34 -15.01
CA ASN A 457 -4.83 4.47 -13.84
C ASN A 457 -4.66 5.34 -12.58
N VAL A 458 -5.77 5.72 -11.95
CA VAL A 458 -5.77 6.34 -10.63
C VAL A 458 -6.14 5.29 -9.59
N GLU A 459 -5.42 5.30 -8.48
CA GLU A 459 -5.70 4.50 -7.30
C GLU A 459 -6.84 5.14 -6.49
N ILE A 460 -7.78 4.30 -6.07
CA ILE A 460 -8.91 4.60 -5.19
C ILE A 460 -8.98 3.42 -4.21
N GLU A 461 -9.23 3.68 -2.93
CA GLU A 461 -9.56 2.62 -1.95
C GLU A 461 -10.90 2.95 -1.28
N VAL A 462 -11.70 1.92 -0.97
CA VAL A 462 -13.01 2.03 -0.32
C VAL A 462 -13.11 1.09 0.88
N GLU A 463 -13.59 1.58 2.02
CA GLU A 463 -13.75 0.78 3.24
C GLU A 463 -15.11 1.04 3.90
N ILE A 464 -15.71 -0.01 4.45
CA ILE A 464 -16.96 0.02 5.20
C ILE A 464 -16.67 0.23 6.70
N GLY A 465 -17.22 1.32 7.26
CA GLY A 465 -17.37 1.54 8.70
C GLY A 465 -18.82 1.29 9.16
N GLU A 466 -19.10 1.45 10.45
CA GLU A 466 -20.41 1.08 11.06
C GLU A 466 -21.56 2.01 10.60
N ASP A 467 -21.33 3.33 10.58
CA ASP A 467 -22.35 4.34 10.20
C ASP A 467 -21.98 5.08 8.89
N LEU A 468 -20.82 4.73 8.29
CA LEU A 468 -20.13 5.49 7.24
C LEU A 468 -19.41 4.59 6.22
N LEU A 469 -19.29 5.08 4.99
CA LEU A 469 -18.38 4.54 3.97
C LEU A 469 -17.23 5.54 3.78
N HIS A 470 -16.00 5.04 3.69
CA HIS A 470 -14.78 5.83 3.56
C HIS A 470 -14.17 5.67 2.17
N LEU A 471 -13.51 6.72 1.67
CA LEU A 471 -12.85 6.75 0.36
C LEU A 471 -11.49 7.44 0.44
N LEU A 472 -10.45 6.79 -0.08
CA LEU A 472 -9.21 7.43 -0.52
C LEU A 472 -9.25 7.60 -2.04
N TYR A 473 -8.89 8.77 -2.57
CA TYR A 473 -8.84 9.02 -4.02
C TYR A 473 -7.83 10.10 -4.38
N ILE A 474 -7.29 10.03 -5.61
CA ILE A 474 -6.40 11.07 -6.16
C ILE A 474 -7.22 12.10 -6.94
N SER A 475 -6.93 13.39 -6.74
CA SER A 475 -7.49 14.50 -7.52
C SER A 475 -6.58 15.72 -7.45
N SER A 476 -6.58 16.55 -8.49
CA SER A 476 -5.74 17.75 -8.57
C SER A 476 -6.03 18.76 -7.45
N ARG A 477 -4.99 19.51 -7.07
CA ARG A 477 -5.01 20.54 -6.02
C ARG A 477 -4.01 21.66 -6.35
N ASN A 478 -4.29 22.86 -5.84
CA ASN A 478 -3.51 24.08 -6.05
C ASN A 478 -3.44 24.98 -4.80
N ASP A 479 -3.63 24.40 -3.62
CA ASP A 479 -3.51 25.10 -2.33
C ASP A 479 -2.06 25.19 -1.82
N THR A 480 -1.18 24.31 -2.31
CA THR A 480 0.26 24.22 -1.97
C THR A 480 1.19 24.71 -3.08
N SER A 481 0.78 24.61 -4.34
CA SER A 481 1.54 24.85 -5.57
C SER A 481 1.04 26.08 -6.34
N SER A 482 1.79 26.52 -7.37
CA SER A 482 1.35 27.58 -8.30
C SER A 482 0.75 27.05 -9.61
N GLU A 483 0.78 25.74 -9.80
CA GLU A 483 0.29 24.97 -10.93
C GLU A 483 -0.47 23.77 -10.32
N ASP A 484 -1.48 23.24 -11.01
CA ASP A 484 -2.31 22.15 -10.47
C ASP A 484 -1.51 20.83 -10.41
N VAL A 485 -1.57 20.14 -9.27
CA VAL A 485 -0.76 18.94 -8.94
C VAL A 485 -1.66 17.86 -8.38
N LEU A 486 -1.41 16.58 -8.68
CA LEU A 486 -2.17 15.47 -8.09
C LEU A 486 -1.92 15.35 -6.58
N GLY A 487 -3.00 15.22 -5.80
CA GLY A 487 -2.93 15.00 -4.36
C GLY A 487 -3.85 13.89 -3.90
N LEU A 488 -3.49 13.26 -2.79
CA LEU A 488 -4.31 12.25 -2.12
C LEU A 488 -5.36 12.94 -1.24
N TRP A 489 -6.62 12.52 -1.39
CA TRP A 489 -7.77 13.00 -0.63
C TRP A 489 -8.43 11.85 0.12
N TYR A 490 -8.94 12.15 1.31
CA TYR A 490 -9.89 11.33 2.05
C TYR A 490 -11.28 11.98 2.00
N ALA A 491 -12.31 11.15 1.88
CA ALA A 491 -13.70 11.54 2.03
C ALA A 491 -14.48 10.44 2.79
N HIS A 492 -15.62 10.80 3.37
CA HIS A 492 -16.55 9.83 3.93
C HIS A 492 -17.99 10.34 3.83
N GLY A 493 -18.94 9.42 3.89
CA GLY A 493 -20.36 9.73 3.84
C GLY A 493 -21.24 8.51 4.08
N ILE A 494 -22.55 8.68 3.94
CA ILE A 494 -23.52 7.64 4.25
C ILE A 494 -23.76 6.79 3.00
N LEU A 495 -23.72 5.46 3.15
CA LEU A 495 -24.06 4.50 2.10
C LEU A 495 -25.43 4.84 1.46
N GLY A 496 -25.48 4.87 0.13
CA GLY A 496 -26.70 5.24 -0.62
C GLY A 496 -26.96 6.75 -0.76
N GLU A 497 -26.20 7.66 -0.12
CA GLU A 497 -26.31 9.12 -0.36
C GLU A 497 -25.21 9.61 -1.32
N SER A 498 -25.57 10.40 -2.34
CA SER A 498 -24.64 11.04 -3.29
C SER A 498 -24.09 12.38 -2.76
N SER A 499 -23.21 13.02 -3.55
CA SER A 499 -22.79 14.42 -3.37
C SER A 499 -22.20 14.71 -1.99
N TRP A 500 -21.25 13.87 -1.55
CA TRP A 500 -20.63 13.93 -0.22
C TRP A 500 -19.92 15.26 0.05
N THR A 501 -20.16 15.80 1.26
CA THR A 501 -19.69 17.13 1.64
C THR A 501 -18.42 17.14 2.50
N TYR A 502 -18.00 16.00 3.05
CA TYR A 502 -16.72 15.89 3.74
C TYR A 502 -15.65 15.40 2.77
N LYS A 503 -14.70 16.28 2.44
CA LYS A 503 -13.50 15.99 1.65
C LYS A 503 -12.31 16.65 2.36
N ARG A 504 -11.18 15.96 2.49
CA ARG A 504 -9.96 16.46 3.14
C ARG A 504 -8.73 15.99 2.39
N ALA A 505 -7.92 16.92 1.89
CA ALA A 505 -6.65 16.58 1.28
C ALA A 505 -5.64 16.13 2.35
N ILE A 506 -4.96 15.01 2.10
CA ILE A 506 -3.99 14.38 3.01
C ILE A 506 -2.57 14.75 2.56
N ALA A 507 -2.24 14.44 1.31
CA ALA A 507 -0.89 14.55 0.75
C ALA A 507 -0.85 15.36 -0.54
N VAL A 508 0.32 15.91 -0.86
CA VAL A 508 0.69 16.37 -2.20
C VAL A 508 1.56 15.25 -2.77
N GLU A 509 1.27 14.78 -3.99
CA GLU A 509 2.05 13.71 -4.63
C GLU A 509 2.17 12.45 -3.75
N GLY A 510 1.02 11.94 -3.28
CA GLY A 510 0.91 10.68 -2.55
C GLY A 510 0.50 9.53 -3.47
N SER A 511 1.22 8.40 -3.42
CA SER A 511 1.01 7.19 -4.23
C SER A 511 0.87 5.92 -3.39
N SER A 512 0.35 4.84 -3.99
CA SER A 512 -0.02 3.60 -3.29
C SER A 512 -0.81 3.90 -2.00
N PRO A 513 -1.93 4.65 -2.09
CA PRO A 513 -2.78 4.89 -0.95
C PRO A 513 -3.37 3.58 -0.47
N THR A 514 -3.50 3.43 0.84
CA THR A 514 -4.14 2.25 1.42
C THR A 514 -4.88 2.58 2.71
N MET A 515 -6.01 1.92 2.92
CA MET A 515 -6.85 2.10 4.10
C MET A 515 -7.12 0.76 4.81
N ALA A 516 -7.63 0.83 6.04
CA ALA A 516 -8.36 -0.23 6.73
C ALA A 516 -9.21 0.40 7.86
N VAL A 517 -10.42 -0.13 8.12
CA VAL A 517 -11.34 0.40 9.16
C VAL A 517 -11.66 -0.64 10.23
N ASP A 518 -11.58 -0.23 11.50
CA ASP A 518 -11.91 -1.03 12.69
C ASP A 518 -12.93 -0.29 13.59
N GLU A 519 -13.75 -1.00 14.35
CA GLU A 519 -14.85 -0.45 15.17
C GLU A 519 -14.47 -0.41 16.66
N VAL A 520 -14.31 0.79 17.26
CA VAL A 520 -13.88 0.92 18.66
C VAL A 520 -14.72 1.94 19.43
N ASP A 521 -15.53 1.43 20.38
CA ASP A 521 -16.45 2.18 21.25
C ASP A 521 -17.60 2.89 20.48
N ASP A 522 -18.27 2.19 19.56
CA ASP A 522 -19.31 2.72 18.64
C ASP A 522 -18.80 3.88 17.73
N GLU A 523 -17.49 3.95 17.41
CA GLU A 523 -16.86 4.95 16.51
C GLU A 523 -15.79 4.32 15.60
N ASP A 524 -15.71 4.74 14.33
CA ASP A 524 -14.72 4.21 13.37
C ASP A 524 -13.27 4.60 13.75
N ARG A 525 -12.33 3.66 13.54
CA ARG A 525 -10.87 3.85 13.63
C ARG A 525 -10.22 3.50 12.31
N ILE A 526 -9.66 4.50 11.66
CA ILE A 526 -9.23 4.42 10.26
C ILE A 526 -7.70 4.42 10.22
N ALA A 527 -7.10 3.30 9.83
CA ALA A 527 -5.69 3.22 9.49
C ALA A 527 -5.50 3.68 8.03
N ILE A 528 -4.56 4.59 7.79
CA ILE A 528 -4.30 5.14 6.44
C ILE A 528 -2.79 5.14 6.19
N GLY A 529 -2.36 4.48 5.12
CA GLY A 529 -0.98 4.44 4.63
C GLY A 529 -0.83 5.03 3.22
N TRP A 530 0.31 5.65 2.93
CA TRP A 530 0.68 6.10 1.57
C TRP A 530 2.17 6.40 1.47
N ILE A 531 2.71 6.43 0.26
CA ILE A 531 4.08 6.85 -0.05
C ILE A 531 4.07 8.33 -0.45
N GLU A 532 5.02 9.13 0.03
CA GLU A 532 5.30 10.51 -0.45
C GLU A 532 6.72 10.65 -0.98
N GLY A 533 6.89 11.48 -2.01
CA GLY A 533 8.20 11.90 -2.51
C GLY A 533 8.83 10.93 -3.50
N GLU A 534 9.70 11.45 -4.34
CA GLU A 534 10.25 10.75 -5.50
C GLU A 534 11.53 9.97 -5.16
N GLU A 535 11.65 8.78 -5.75
CA GLU A 535 12.89 8.01 -5.94
C GLU A 535 13.77 7.86 -4.68
N ASP A 536 14.98 8.45 -4.64
CA ASP A 536 15.92 8.33 -3.52
C ASP A 536 15.36 8.91 -2.20
N SER A 537 14.30 9.75 -2.28
CA SER A 537 13.72 10.49 -1.16
C SER A 537 12.39 9.95 -0.62
N SER A 538 11.82 8.89 -1.20
CA SER A 538 10.47 8.40 -0.85
C SER A 538 10.32 7.96 0.61
N VAL A 539 9.19 8.34 1.23
CA VAL A 539 8.84 8.09 2.64
C VAL A 539 7.46 7.42 2.72
N LEU A 540 7.37 6.28 3.39
CA LEU A 540 6.08 5.69 3.77
C LEU A 540 5.55 6.43 4.99
N ARG A 541 4.31 6.93 4.92
CA ARG A 541 3.56 7.44 6.06
C ARG A 541 2.46 6.48 6.45
N VAL A 542 2.16 6.43 7.76
CA VAL A 542 1.00 5.74 8.33
C VAL A 542 0.40 6.60 9.43
N ILE A 543 -0.92 6.81 9.42
CA ILE A 543 -1.67 7.50 10.47
C ILE A 543 -2.84 6.64 10.94
N ILE A 544 -3.30 6.87 12.17
CA ILE A 544 -4.56 6.31 12.70
C ILE A 544 -5.46 7.49 13.08
N VAL A 545 -6.67 7.55 12.56
CA VAL A 545 -7.60 8.68 12.75
C VAL A 545 -9.03 8.26 13.09
N ASP A 546 -9.78 9.16 13.74
CA ASP A 546 -11.25 9.07 13.85
C ASP A 546 -11.96 9.49 12.54
N GLU A 547 -13.28 9.27 12.45
CA GLU A 547 -14.16 9.78 11.38
C GLU A 547 -13.88 11.25 11.00
N SER A 548 -13.55 12.05 12.03
CA SER A 548 -13.34 13.50 11.97
C SER A 548 -11.94 13.88 11.46
N PHE A 549 -11.13 12.87 11.14
CA PHE A 549 -9.74 12.92 10.73
C PHE A 549 -8.86 13.66 11.76
N SER A 550 -9.04 13.31 13.03
CA SER A 550 -8.18 13.65 14.16
C SER A 550 -7.36 12.42 14.54
N THR A 551 -6.06 12.58 14.78
CA THR A 551 -5.18 11.43 15.06
C THR A 551 -5.39 10.86 16.46
N ILE A 552 -5.54 9.54 16.55
CA ILE A 552 -5.67 8.80 17.81
C ILE A 552 -4.32 8.84 18.55
N ASP A 553 -4.29 9.37 19.77
CA ASP A 553 -3.09 9.59 20.62
C ASP A 553 -1.82 10.19 19.95
N GLY A 554 -1.97 10.79 18.77
CA GLY A 554 -0.87 11.32 17.97
C GLY A 554 -0.23 10.31 17.01
N ALA A 555 -0.87 9.16 16.76
CA ALA A 555 -0.48 8.13 15.81
C ALA A 555 -0.25 8.68 14.40
N SER A 556 1.01 8.99 14.10
CA SER A 556 1.48 9.56 12.85
C SER A 556 2.94 9.18 12.67
N TYR A 557 3.16 8.10 11.93
CA TYR A 557 4.44 7.44 11.74
C TYR A 557 4.95 7.68 10.33
N SER A 558 6.28 7.73 10.19
CA SER A 558 6.94 7.88 8.90
C SER A 558 8.28 7.17 8.89
N VAL A 559 8.55 6.37 7.88
CA VAL A 559 9.82 5.65 7.70
C VAL A 559 10.35 5.91 6.28
N LEU A 560 11.67 6.04 6.13
CA LEU A 560 12.29 6.17 4.81
C LEU A 560 12.03 4.87 4.02
N ALA A 561 11.20 4.98 2.98
CA ALA A 561 10.79 3.88 2.12
C ALA A 561 11.35 4.15 0.72
N ARG A 562 12.67 4.29 0.66
CA ARG A 562 13.40 4.77 -0.51
C ARG A 562 13.06 3.97 -1.77
N GLY A 563 12.58 4.63 -2.82
CA GLY A 563 12.13 4.04 -4.08
C GLY A 563 11.04 2.98 -3.94
N ALA A 564 10.23 3.03 -2.87
CA ALA A 564 9.06 2.19 -2.72
C ALA A 564 8.03 2.48 -3.81
N ASN A 565 7.36 1.43 -4.27
CA ASN A 565 6.30 1.52 -5.28
C ASN A 565 4.96 1.00 -4.73
N LEU A 566 4.99 0.16 -3.69
CA LEU A 566 3.80 -0.46 -3.12
C LEU A 566 3.86 -0.45 -1.60
N ALA A 567 2.75 -0.01 -0.99
CA ALA A 567 2.38 -0.19 0.40
C ALA A 567 0.88 -0.53 0.47
N LYS A 568 0.52 -1.66 1.08
CA LYS A 568 -0.87 -2.09 1.30
C LYS A 568 -1.06 -2.53 2.75
N ILE A 569 -2.07 -1.99 3.42
CA ILE A 569 -2.58 -2.48 4.69
C ILE A 569 -3.39 -3.75 4.40
N SER A 570 -3.31 -4.73 5.30
CA SER A 570 -3.92 -6.04 5.16
C SER A 570 -4.37 -6.57 6.51
N GLU A 571 -5.59 -7.11 6.57
CA GLU A 571 -6.19 -7.64 7.80
C GLU A 571 -5.98 -9.16 7.89
N ARG A 572 -5.50 -9.61 9.06
CA ARG A 572 -5.41 -11.03 9.42
C ARG A 572 -5.85 -11.23 10.86
N GLY A 573 -7.13 -11.58 11.04
CA GLY A 573 -7.69 -12.04 12.31
C GLY A 573 -7.93 -10.90 13.31
N GLY A 574 -8.51 -9.80 12.85
CA GLY A 574 -8.76 -8.59 13.65
C GLY A 574 -7.49 -7.81 13.98
N ALA A 575 -6.45 -7.93 13.15
CA ALA A 575 -5.20 -7.20 13.31
C ALA A 575 -4.70 -6.71 11.95
N PHE A 576 -4.33 -5.43 11.90
CA PHE A 576 -3.83 -4.79 10.68
C PHE A 576 -2.31 -4.91 10.58
N TYR A 577 -1.86 -5.33 9.40
CA TYR A 577 -0.45 -5.40 9.02
C TYR A 577 -0.25 -4.47 7.83
N ILE A 578 0.90 -3.82 7.72
CA ILE A 578 1.25 -3.04 6.51
C ILE A 578 2.45 -3.67 5.83
N ILE A 579 2.27 -4.09 4.59
CA ILE A 579 3.32 -4.71 3.77
C ILE A 579 3.75 -3.69 2.72
N HIS A 580 5.04 -3.39 2.67
CA HIS A 580 5.59 -2.41 1.72
C HIS A 580 6.97 -2.83 1.19
N ASP A 581 7.36 -2.31 0.03
CA ASP A 581 8.75 -2.41 -0.46
C ASP A 581 9.58 -1.14 -0.20
N SER A 582 10.89 -1.26 -0.41
CA SER A 582 11.89 -0.18 -0.35
C SER A 582 13.28 -0.69 -0.77
N VAL A 583 14.22 0.19 -1.07
CA VAL A 583 15.63 -0.15 -1.36
C VAL A 583 16.52 0.15 -0.16
N SER A 584 16.75 -0.91 0.60
CA SER A 584 17.73 -0.96 1.69
C SER A 584 19.18 -0.90 1.20
N PRO A 585 20.18 -0.74 2.10
CA PRO A 585 21.61 -0.79 1.77
C PRO A 585 22.13 -2.14 1.23
N ILE A 586 21.26 -3.14 1.03
CA ILE A 586 21.58 -4.42 0.39
C ILE A 586 20.73 -4.69 -0.88
N GLY A 587 19.92 -3.72 -1.31
CA GLY A 587 19.00 -3.81 -2.44
C GLY A 587 17.52 -3.78 -2.06
N PRO A 588 16.62 -4.09 -3.02
CA PRO A 588 15.18 -4.08 -2.83
C PRO A 588 14.72 -5.13 -1.82
N VAL A 589 13.83 -4.73 -0.91
CA VAL A 589 13.34 -5.54 0.21
C VAL A 589 11.87 -5.30 0.46
N ALA A 590 11.16 -6.35 0.90
CA ALA A 590 9.85 -6.22 1.50
C ALA A 590 9.96 -6.18 3.03
N SER A 591 9.21 -5.28 3.64
CA SER A 591 9.07 -5.11 5.07
C SER A 591 7.61 -5.31 5.48
N ILE A 592 7.41 -5.72 6.73
CA ILE A 592 6.09 -5.76 7.37
C ILE A 592 6.09 -4.89 8.63
N GLY A 593 5.02 -4.13 8.76
CA GLY A 593 4.60 -3.46 9.98
C GLY A 593 3.32 -4.05 10.55
N MET A 594 2.97 -3.60 11.75
CA MET A 594 1.72 -3.93 12.43
C MET A 594 1.13 -2.64 12.99
N ILE A 595 -0.19 -2.50 12.87
CA ILE A 595 -1.00 -1.34 13.24
C ILE A 595 -2.05 -1.82 14.25
N ASP A 596 -2.26 -1.04 15.29
CA ASP A 596 -3.26 -1.28 16.35
C ASP A 596 -4.17 -0.05 16.46
N PRO A 597 -5.40 -0.12 15.91
CA PRO A 597 -6.35 0.99 15.93
C PRO A 597 -6.93 1.31 17.32
N GLU A 598 -6.97 0.34 18.24
CA GLU A 598 -7.51 0.49 19.61
C GLU A 598 -6.50 1.21 20.52
N GLU A 599 -5.27 0.70 20.61
CA GLU A 599 -4.19 1.26 21.46
C GLU A 599 -3.35 2.33 20.71
N GLY A 600 -3.68 2.65 19.45
CA GLY A 600 -3.18 3.81 18.73
C GLY A 600 -1.69 3.78 18.38
N TRP A 601 -1.12 2.62 18.05
CA TRP A 601 0.31 2.47 17.74
C TRP A 601 0.60 1.78 16.40
N VAL A 602 1.81 2.02 15.88
CA VAL A 602 2.34 1.37 14.67
C VAL A 602 3.81 1.01 14.87
N GLY A 603 4.23 -0.16 14.37
CA GLY A 603 5.64 -0.54 14.15
C GLY A 603 5.87 -0.99 12.71
N LEU A 604 7.03 -0.70 12.10
CA LEU A 604 7.20 -0.75 10.62
C LEU A 604 8.43 -1.50 10.09
N GLU A 605 9.35 -1.97 10.94
CA GLU A 605 10.74 -2.23 10.50
C GLU A 605 11.14 -3.70 10.25
N ASN A 606 10.19 -4.63 10.22
CA ASN A 606 10.53 -6.04 10.06
C ASN A 606 10.74 -6.41 8.59
N ARG A 607 11.99 -6.31 8.11
CA ARG A 607 12.36 -6.83 6.79
C ARG A 607 12.15 -8.35 6.71
N ILE A 608 11.22 -8.78 5.86
CA ILE A 608 10.83 -10.18 5.71
C ILE A 608 11.39 -10.86 4.46
N SER A 609 11.66 -10.14 3.36
CA SER A 609 12.23 -10.73 2.14
C SER A 609 13.14 -9.79 1.34
N SER A 610 13.51 -10.18 0.11
CA SER A 610 14.35 -9.39 -0.81
C SER A 610 13.83 -9.51 -2.24
N GLY A 611 13.37 -8.38 -2.79
CA GLY A 611 12.61 -8.29 -4.03
C GLY A 611 11.69 -7.06 -4.04
N TRP A 612 11.02 -6.84 -5.17
CA TRP A 612 9.96 -5.84 -5.38
C TRP A 612 8.58 -6.50 -5.26
N ILE A 613 7.57 -5.81 -4.74
CA ILE A 613 6.23 -6.39 -4.52
C ILE A 613 5.30 -6.07 -5.69
N TYR A 614 4.44 -7.02 -6.06
CA TYR A 614 3.53 -6.93 -7.23
C TYR A 614 2.07 -7.33 -6.91
N GLY A 615 1.72 -7.42 -5.63
CA GLY A 615 0.38 -7.81 -5.18
C GLY A 615 0.44 -8.49 -3.82
N VAL A 616 -0.38 -7.99 -2.89
CA VAL A 616 -0.53 -8.46 -1.51
C VAL A 616 -1.97 -8.97 -1.37
N SER A 617 -2.22 -9.94 -0.50
CA SER A 617 -3.61 -10.26 -0.10
C SER A 617 -4.17 -9.08 0.69
N ASP A 618 -5.32 -8.58 0.26
CA ASP A 618 -6.07 -7.53 0.94
C ASP A 618 -6.50 -8.03 2.33
N ARG A 619 -7.53 -8.89 2.39
CA ARG A 619 -7.92 -9.65 3.59
C ARG A 619 -7.32 -11.05 3.63
N SER A 620 -7.35 -11.71 4.80
CA SER A 620 -7.08 -13.15 4.95
C SER A 620 -7.97 -13.80 6.01
N ASP A 621 -8.79 -14.75 5.55
CA ASP A 621 -9.62 -15.68 6.34
C ASP A 621 -8.80 -16.80 7.03
N GLY A 622 -7.46 -16.71 7.02
CA GLY A 622 -6.55 -17.76 7.46
C GLY A 622 -5.31 -17.26 8.21
N LEU A 623 -4.41 -18.18 8.58
CA LEU A 623 -3.19 -17.85 9.32
C LEU A 623 -2.13 -17.09 8.50
N SER A 624 -2.28 -17.00 7.18
CA SER A 624 -1.25 -16.55 6.26
C SER A 624 -1.60 -15.25 5.54
N LEU A 625 -0.66 -14.30 5.53
CA LEU A 625 -0.65 -13.16 4.60
C LEU A 625 0.31 -13.46 3.43
N PRO A 626 -0.20 -13.85 2.24
CA PRO A 626 0.61 -14.08 1.07
C PRO A 626 0.80 -12.80 0.23
N TYR A 627 1.96 -12.66 -0.40
CA TYR A 627 2.22 -11.65 -1.43
C TYR A 627 3.18 -12.19 -2.50
N MET A 628 3.07 -11.65 -3.71
CA MET A 628 3.97 -11.96 -4.83
C MET A 628 5.07 -10.91 -4.91
N GLN A 629 6.31 -11.38 -5.00
CA GLN A 629 7.50 -10.54 -5.22
C GLN A 629 8.27 -10.99 -6.46
N GLN A 630 8.93 -10.05 -7.13
CA GLN A 630 10.00 -10.35 -8.07
C GLN A 630 11.35 -10.29 -7.36
N THR A 631 12.10 -11.38 -7.37
CA THR A 631 13.46 -11.43 -6.81
C THR A 631 14.45 -10.62 -7.65
N MET A 632 15.59 -10.21 -7.07
CA MET A 632 16.69 -9.55 -7.79
C MET A 632 17.26 -10.33 -8.99
N ALA A 633 16.89 -11.62 -9.15
CA ALA A 633 17.24 -12.45 -10.29
C ALA A 633 16.15 -12.48 -11.39
N GLY A 634 15.16 -11.57 -11.32
CA GLY A 634 14.00 -11.52 -12.22
C GLY A 634 12.98 -12.65 -12.03
N SER A 635 13.23 -13.59 -11.12
CA SER A 635 12.36 -14.75 -10.89
C SER A 635 11.23 -14.40 -9.92
N TRP A 636 10.00 -14.81 -10.25
CA TRP A 636 8.84 -14.69 -9.37
C TRP A 636 8.94 -15.59 -8.13
N SER A 637 8.44 -15.11 -7.00
CA SER A 637 8.26 -15.90 -5.78
C SER A 637 7.05 -15.44 -4.98
N LEU A 638 6.38 -16.42 -4.36
CA LEU A 638 5.36 -16.21 -3.35
C LEU A 638 6.06 -16.14 -1.99
N VAL A 639 5.73 -15.13 -1.19
CA VAL A 639 6.11 -15.03 0.22
C VAL A 639 4.83 -15.14 1.04
N GLU A 640 4.90 -15.80 2.20
CA GLU A 640 3.77 -16.02 3.09
C GLU A 640 4.23 -15.69 4.53
N VAL A 641 3.58 -14.73 5.19
CA VAL A 641 3.73 -14.49 6.63
C VAL A 641 2.67 -15.31 7.35
N ILE A 642 3.08 -16.43 7.95
CA ILE A 642 2.17 -17.46 8.48
C ILE A 642 2.23 -17.44 10.01
N SER A 643 1.09 -17.23 10.66
CA SER A 643 0.96 -17.34 12.13
C SER A 643 1.28 -18.78 12.59
N ASN A 644 1.90 -18.89 13.76
CA ASN A 644 2.22 -20.15 14.42
C ASN A 644 1.05 -20.66 15.30
N GLY A 645 0.02 -19.84 15.52
CA GLY A 645 -1.23 -20.23 16.18
C GLY A 645 -2.05 -21.24 15.36
N ASP A 646 -3.16 -21.72 15.92
CA ASP A 646 -4.00 -22.74 15.27
C ASP A 646 -5.29 -22.12 14.72
N LEU A 647 -5.84 -22.71 13.64
CA LEU A 647 -6.93 -22.12 12.85
C LEU A 647 -8.30 -22.01 13.55
N ASP A 648 -8.42 -22.46 14.80
CA ASP A 648 -9.70 -22.60 15.54
C ASP A 648 -9.84 -21.61 16.71
N ASP A 649 -8.93 -20.62 16.85
CA ASP A 649 -8.95 -19.58 17.88
C ASP A 649 -10.08 -18.54 17.69
N GLY A 650 -11.32 -18.98 17.86
CA GLY A 650 -12.40 -18.09 18.30
C GLY A 650 -12.10 -17.52 19.70
N PRO A 651 -12.81 -16.46 20.15
CA PRO A 651 -12.41 -15.62 21.30
C PRO A 651 -11.99 -16.44 22.53
N SER A 652 -10.67 -16.45 22.76
CA SER A 652 -9.97 -17.54 23.46
C SER A 652 -10.59 -17.92 24.81
N ASN A 653 -11.07 -19.15 24.92
CA ASN A 653 -11.71 -19.62 26.15
C ASN A 653 -10.66 -19.74 27.28
N ILE A 654 -11.01 -19.27 28.48
CA ILE A 654 -10.14 -19.33 29.68
C ILE A 654 -9.69 -20.75 30.06
N PHE A 655 -10.35 -21.78 29.50
CA PHE A 655 -10.02 -23.18 29.69
C PHE A 655 -8.86 -23.64 28.82
N GLU A 656 -8.58 -23.01 27.67
CA GLU A 656 -7.54 -23.45 26.73
C GLU A 656 -6.19 -22.84 27.08
N ARG A 657 -6.16 -21.54 27.43
CA ARG A 657 -5.01 -20.95 28.14
C ARG A 657 -4.62 -21.74 29.40
N ALA A 658 -5.56 -22.46 30.03
CA ALA A 658 -5.31 -23.38 31.14
C ALA A 658 -4.95 -24.83 30.73
N LYS A 659 -5.36 -25.29 29.55
CA LYS A 659 -4.95 -26.55 28.92
C LYS A 659 -3.47 -26.52 28.58
N ASP A 660 -3.05 -25.45 27.91
CA ASP A 660 -1.71 -25.31 27.33
C ASP A 660 -0.68 -24.95 28.39
N SER A 661 -1.04 -24.07 29.34
CA SER A 661 -0.22 -23.78 30.53
C SER A 661 0.03 -25.02 31.41
N LEU A 662 -0.80 -26.06 31.31
CA LEU A 662 -0.62 -27.35 31.99
C LEU A 662 0.00 -28.44 31.10
N GLY A 663 0.09 -28.23 29.78
CA GLY A 663 0.64 -29.19 28.82
C GLY A 663 -0.15 -30.51 28.74
N LEU A 664 -1.48 -30.44 28.80
CA LEU A 664 -2.38 -31.61 28.82
C LEU A 664 -3.10 -31.79 27.48
N ASP A 665 -3.30 -33.03 27.04
CA ASP A 665 -4.19 -33.30 25.90
C ASP A 665 -5.68 -33.12 26.28
N ASP A 666 -6.56 -32.97 25.29
CA ASP A 666 -7.99 -32.71 25.53
C ASP A 666 -8.66 -33.82 26.34
N THR A 667 -8.17 -35.06 26.29
CA THR A 667 -8.70 -36.19 27.08
C THR A 667 -8.28 -36.05 28.54
N GLU A 668 -7.01 -35.74 28.81
CA GLU A 668 -6.50 -35.52 30.17
C GLU A 668 -7.12 -34.27 30.81
N PHE A 669 -7.24 -33.17 30.05
CA PHE A 669 -7.87 -31.93 30.51
C PHE A 669 -9.37 -32.13 30.82
N ASN A 670 -10.13 -32.79 29.94
CA ASN A 670 -11.56 -33.09 30.21
C ASN A 670 -11.75 -34.03 31.41
N VAL A 671 -10.84 -34.98 31.64
CA VAL A 671 -10.85 -35.83 32.86
C VAL A 671 -10.57 -35.00 34.11
N LEU A 672 -9.65 -34.05 34.05
CA LEU A 672 -9.33 -33.13 35.15
C LEU A 672 -10.51 -32.20 35.46
N LEU A 673 -11.13 -31.61 34.43
CA LEU A 673 -12.32 -30.76 34.52
C LEU A 673 -13.52 -31.52 35.13
N ALA A 674 -13.77 -32.75 34.69
CA ALA A 674 -14.78 -33.63 35.31
C ALA A 674 -14.46 -33.97 36.77
N GLY A 675 -13.18 -34.12 37.11
CA GLY A 675 -12.70 -34.25 38.49
C GLY A 675 -13.03 -33.02 39.34
N LEU A 676 -12.72 -31.82 38.86
CA LEU A 676 -13.04 -30.56 39.55
C LEU A 676 -14.55 -30.35 39.70
N ALA A 677 -15.33 -30.59 38.64
CA ALA A 677 -16.78 -30.48 38.66
C ALA A 677 -17.42 -31.44 39.67
N THR A 678 -16.95 -32.70 39.74
CA THR A 678 -17.46 -33.66 40.74
C THR A 678 -17.04 -33.32 42.17
N VAL A 679 -15.84 -32.76 42.39
CA VAL A 679 -15.42 -32.24 43.71
C VAL A 679 -16.27 -31.03 44.12
N MET A 680 -16.51 -30.06 43.23
CA MET A 680 -17.41 -28.92 43.52
C MET A 680 -18.84 -29.39 43.81
N LEU A 681 -19.37 -30.36 43.05
CA LEU A 681 -20.70 -30.92 43.28
C LEU A 681 -20.80 -31.59 44.67
N VAL A 682 -19.76 -32.32 45.10
CA VAL A 682 -19.70 -32.91 46.45
C VAL A 682 -19.60 -31.82 47.53
N ILE A 683 -18.84 -30.76 47.32
CA ILE A 683 -18.76 -29.61 48.23
C ILE A 683 -20.14 -28.94 48.37
N LEU A 684 -20.80 -28.63 47.26
CA LEU A 684 -22.15 -28.05 47.21
C LEU A 684 -23.19 -28.96 47.90
N LEU A 685 -23.19 -30.26 47.62
CA LEU A 685 -24.05 -31.23 48.30
C LEU A 685 -23.77 -31.30 49.80
N SER A 686 -22.51 -31.22 50.23
CA SER A 686 -22.15 -31.24 51.66
C SER A 686 -22.58 -29.96 52.39
N LEU A 687 -22.49 -28.80 51.75
CA LEU A 687 -23.03 -27.52 52.23
C LEU A 687 -24.56 -27.57 52.35
N LEU A 688 -25.25 -28.10 51.34
CA LEU A 688 -26.72 -28.21 51.30
C LEU A 688 -27.25 -29.20 52.36
N VAL A 689 -26.52 -30.30 52.62
CA VAL A 689 -26.79 -31.20 53.76
C VAL A 689 -26.50 -30.51 55.11
N GLY A 690 -25.51 -29.61 55.17
CA GLY A 690 -25.22 -28.78 56.33
C GLY A 690 -26.36 -27.82 56.69
N THR A 691 -26.85 -27.05 55.72
CA THR A 691 -27.97 -26.11 55.92
C THR A 691 -29.28 -26.84 56.24
N MET A 692 -29.56 -27.96 55.58
CA MET A 692 -30.69 -28.86 55.93
C MET A 692 -30.65 -29.33 57.39
N ARG A 693 -29.45 -29.67 57.91
CA ARG A 693 -29.29 -30.08 59.32
C ARG A 693 -29.56 -28.94 60.31
N GLN A 694 -29.14 -27.71 60.01
CA GLN A 694 -29.46 -26.54 60.85
C GLN A 694 -30.95 -26.16 60.77
N GLY A 695 -31.56 -26.26 59.58
CA GLY A 695 -32.99 -26.00 59.38
C GLY A 695 -33.88 -26.90 60.25
N LEU A 696 -33.59 -28.20 60.30
CA LEU A 696 -34.38 -29.15 61.09
C LEU A 696 -34.24 -29.01 62.61
N THR A 697 -33.21 -28.34 63.13
CA THR A 697 -33.06 -28.08 64.58
C THR A 697 -33.85 -26.87 65.09
N ASN A 698 -34.16 -25.89 64.23
CA ASN A 698 -34.89 -24.68 64.64
C ASN A 698 -36.42 -24.78 64.48
N ILE A 699 -36.95 -25.78 63.76
CA ILE A 699 -38.39 -26.00 63.59
C ILE A 699 -38.96 -26.77 64.80
N SER A 700 -38.87 -26.16 65.99
CA SER A 700 -39.54 -26.66 67.21
C SER A 700 -40.19 -25.58 68.07
N ASP A 701 -39.85 -24.30 67.88
CA ASP A 701 -40.35 -23.21 68.73
C ASP A 701 -41.15 -22.14 67.97
N ARG A 702 -42.09 -21.51 68.69
CA ARG A 702 -42.90 -20.34 68.30
C ARG A 702 -43.81 -20.44 67.06
N ARG A 703 -44.88 -21.23 67.20
CA ARG A 703 -46.20 -20.82 66.65
C ARG A 703 -46.78 -19.65 67.46
N ARG A 704 -47.05 -18.51 66.80
CA ARG A 704 -48.07 -17.45 67.08
C ARG A 704 -47.63 -16.14 66.38
N SER A 705 -48.46 -15.23 65.90
CA SER A 705 -49.88 -15.24 65.48
C SER A 705 -50.24 -13.82 65.03
N ALA A 706 -50.83 -13.63 63.84
CA ALA A 706 -51.62 -12.43 63.44
C ALA A 706 -50.84 -11.07 63.33
N SER A 707 -51.26 -10.04 62.58
CA SER A 707 -52.30 -9.90 61.54
C SER A 707 -52.22 -8.54 60.81
N VAL A 708 -52.32 -8.55 59.46
CA VAL A 708 -53.19 -7.72 58.57
C VAL A 708 -53.09 -6.16 58.61
N VAL A 709 -53.44 -5.50 57.48
CA VAL A 709 -53.53 -4.04 57.21
C VAL A 709 -52.15 -3.43 56.86
N ILE A 710 -51.81 -2.92 55.66
CA ILE A 710 -52.43 -2.06 54.61
C ILE A 710 -51.95 -0.59 54.72
N GLU A 711 -51.69 0.01 53.54
CA GLU A 711 -51.49 1.44 53.19
C GLU A 711 -50.13 2.15 53.42
N ALA A 712 -49.61 2.65 52.28
CA ALA A 712 -49.11 4.00 51.99
C ALA A 712 -47.82 4.59 52.63
N ASP A 713 -47.03 5.19 51.72
CA ASP A 713 -46.15 6.36 51.82
C ASP A 713 -46.75 7.56 52.62
N PRO A 714 -45.98 8.61 53.01
CA PRO A 714 -44.61 8.96 52.58
C PRO A 714 -43.62 9.50 53.66
N GLU A 715 -42.42 9.88 53.19
CA GLU A 715 -41.55 11.02 53.61
C GLU A 715 -40.75 11.05 54.95
N ASP A 716 -39.57 11.69 54.82
CA ASP A 716 -38.81 12.51 55.79
C ASP A 716 -37.95 11.92 56.94
N ALA A 717 -37.06 12.81 57.44
CA ALA A 717 -36.17 12.74 58.62
C ALA A 717 -34.91 11.83 58.52
N LEU A 718 -33.70 12.16 59.01
CA LEU A 718 -33.01 13.29 59.73
C LEU A 718 -31.47 12.97 59.61
N GLU A 719 -30.43 13.79 59.86
CA GLU A 719 -30.12 15.24 60.02
C GLU A 719 -28.58 15.33 60.35
N ILE A 720 -27.94 16.52 60.37
CA ILE A 720 -26.60 16.84 60.99
C ILE A 720 -25.35 16.38 60.17
N ASP A 721 -24.41 17.20 59.67
CA ASP A 721 -23.68 18.43 60.12
C ASP A 721 -22.56 18.15 61.16
N GLU A 722 -21.45 18.90 61.37
CA GLU A 722 -20.72 20.04 60.74
C GLU A 722 -19.21 19.80 61.09
N ASP A 723 -18.16 20.42 60.52
CA ASP A 723 -17.68 21.82 60.51
C ASP A 723 -16.62 21.94 59.37
N ALA A 724 -16.58 22.97 58.50
CA ALA A 724 -16.13 24.36 58.70
C ALA A 724 -14.60 24.49 58.96
N VAL A 725 -13.81 25.41 58.37
CA VAL A 725 -13.82 26.90 58.32
C VAL A 725 -12.71 27.31 57.28
N GLU A 726 -12.73 28.36 56.44
CA GLU A 726 -13.61 29.51 56.09
C GLU A 726 -13.26 29.98 54.64
N GLU A 727 -14.11 30.74 53.95
CA GLU A 727 -13.76 31.51 52.73
C GLU A 727 -13.38 32.98 53.05
N VAL A 728 -12.76 33.70 52.10
CA VAL A 728 -12.87 35.18 52.00
C VAL A 728 -13.02 35.65 50.55
N SER A 729 -14.09 36.41 50.26
CA SER A 729 -14.51 36.84 48.91
C SER A 729 -13.91 38.21 48.46
N PRO A 730 -14.11 38.67 47.21
CA PRO A 730 -13.24 39.67 46.55
C PRO A 730 -13.71 41.15 46.61
N VAL A 731 -12.85 42.07 46.13
CA VAL A 731 -13.14 43.50 45.86
C VAL A 731 -12.55 43.92 44.51
N SER A 732 -13.25 44.79 43.76
CA SER A 732 -12.92 45.19 42.37
C SER A 732 -12.56 46.67 42.18
N ILE A 733 -11.78 46.98 41.13
CA ILE A 733 -11.68 48.30 40.47
C ILE A 733 -11.31 48.11 38.96
N PRO A 734 -11.36 49.13 38.07
CA PRO A 734 -12.03 48.98 36.75
C PRO A 734 -11.12 49.08 35.50
N PRO A 735 -11.64 48.79 34.28
CA PRO A 735 -10.86 48.78 33.04
C PRO A 735 -10.66 50.17 32.37
N PRO A 736 -9.66 50.31 31.47
CA PRO A 736 -9.54 51.43 30.52
C PRO A 736 -10.61 51.40 29.41
N LYS A 737 -10.67 52.48 28.60
CA LYS A 737 -11.73 52.73 27.60
C LYS A 737 -11.36 52.40 26.15
N GLU A 738 -12.35 51.83 25.46
CA GLU A 738 -12.81 52.12 24.09
C GLU A 738 -11.82 52.64 23.03
N ILE A 739 -11.73 51.90 21.92
CA ILE A 739 -12.03 52.46 20.59
C ILE A 739 -13.16 51.62 19.98
N ALA A 740 -14.17 52.26 19.40
CA ALA A 740 -15.28 51.59 18.74
C ALA A 740 -15.20 51.73 17.22
N VAL A 741 -15.49 50.65 16.50
CA VAL A 741 -15.87 50.67 15.08
C VAL A 741 -17.26 50.07 15.00
N HIS A 742 -18.21 50.83 14.43
CA HIS A 742 -19.55 50.32 14.14
C HIS A 742 -19.54 49.69 12.74
N GLU A 743 -19.83 48.39 12.67
CA GLU A 743 -20.44 47.81 11.48
C GLU A 743 -21.93 47.56 11.73
N VAL A 744 -22.71 47.62 10.65
CA VAL A 744 -24.17 47.52 10.69
C VAL A 744 -24.56 46.09 10.35
N PRO A 745 -25.40 45.41 11.17
CA PRO A 745 -25.89 44.08 10.81
C PRO A 745 -26.68 44.13 9.49
N ALA A 746 -26.26 43.33 8.52
CA ALA A 746 -27.11 43.01 7.38
C ALA A 746 -28.38 42.27 7.88
N PRO A 747 -29.55 42.47 7.26
CA PRO A 747 -30.74 41.71 7.61
C PRO A 747 -30.52 40.21 7.30
N PRO A 748 -31.09 39.29 8.09
CA PRO A 748 -30.96 37.86 7.83
C PRO A 748 -31.59 37.50 6.47
N VAL A 749 -30.88 36.66 5.72
CA VAL A 749 -31.39 36.06 4.48
C VAL A 749 -32.59 35.16 4.83
N PRO A 750 -33.66 35.12 4.02
CA PRO A 750 -34.76 34.18 4.24
C PRO A 750 -34.25 32.74 4.17
N VAL A 751 -34.33 32.01 5.27
CA VAL A 751 -34.03 30.57 5.28
C VAL A 751 -35.13 29.85 4.52
N ASP A 752 -34.77 29.18 3.43
CA ASP A 752 -35.70 28.32 2.72
C ASP A 752 -35.95 27.03 3.52
N PRO A 753 -37.20 26.69 3.88
CA PRO A 753 -37.49 25.44 4.59
C PRO A 753 -37.20 24.18 3.77
N SER A 754 -37.10 24.27 2.43
CA SER A 754 -36.82 23.13 1.55
C SER A 754 -35.34 22.74 1.46
N ASN A 755 -34.39 23.63 1.77
CA ASN A 755 -32.96 23.32 1.74
C ASN A 755 -32.64 22.23 2.79
N PRO A 756 -32.07 21.06 2.45
CA PRO A 756 -31.72 20.02 3.42
C PRO A 756 -30.49 20.36 4.27
N PHE A 757 -29.71 21.38 3.90
CA PHE A 757 -28.50 21.82 4.61
C PHE A 757 -28.74 23.00 5.56
N ARG A 758 -27.78 23.24 6.46
CA ARG A 758 -27.69 24.41 7.35
C ARG A 758 -26.25 24.94 7.37
N THR A 759 -26.07 26.26 7.26
CA THR A 759 -24.73 26.87 7.35
C THR A 759 -24.27 26.94 8.79
N VAL A 760 -23.17 26.26 9.10
CA VAL A 760 -22.50 26.27 10.40
C VAL A 760 -21.29 27.20 10.32
N THR A 761 -20.94 27.84 11.43
CA THR A 761 -19.69 28.64 11.56
C THR A 761 -18.84 28.03 12.65
N CYS A 762 -17.62 27.61 12.34
CA CYS A 762 -16.69 27.05 13.32
C CYS A 762 -16.33 28.10 14.38
N GLU A 763 -16.38 27.74 15.67
CA GLU A 763 -15.98 28.66 16.74
C GLU A 763 -14.47 28.93 16.74
N SER A 764 -13.65 27.95 16.36
CA SER A 764 -12.18 28.03 16.38
C SER A 764 -11.63 28.96 15.29
N CYS A 765 -11.89 28.65 14.02
CA CYS A 765 -11.29 29.33 12.86
C CYS A 765 -12.21 30.34 12.15
N LYS A 766 -13.52 30.37 12.52
CA LYS A 766 -14.58 31.19 11.89
C LYS A 766 -14.92 30.85 10.43
N THR A 767 -14.37 29.77 9.86
CA THR A 767 -14.81 29.21 8.58
C THR A 767 -16.30 28.87 8.63
N ARG A 768 -16.98 29.12 7.51
CA ARG A 768 -18.37 28.72 7.28
C ARG A 768 -18.44 27.57 6.29
N PHE A 769 -19.27 26.59 6.59
CA PHE A 769 -19.53 25.44 5.75
C PHE A 769 -21.00 25.03 5.92
N ASP A 770 -21.58 24.44 4.88
CA ASP A 770 -22.95 23.91 4.94
C ASP A 770 -22.92 22.45 5.36
N LEU A 771 -23.88 22.05 6.21
CA LEU A 771 -23.95 20.74 6.84
C LEU A 771 -25.36 20.16 6.70
N SER A 772 -25.50 18.86 6.45
CA SER A 772 -26.81 18.19 6.42
C SER A 772 -27.59 18.40 7.72
N LYS A 773 -28.90 18.66 7.62
CA LYS A 773 -29.77 18.83 8.80
C LYS A 773 -29.88 17.56 9.67
N LYS A 774 -29.57 16.38 9.12
CA LYS A 774 -29.53 15.11 9.88
C LYS A 774 -28.38 15.10 10.89
N VAL A 775 -27.18 15.42 10.41
CA VAL A 775 -25.90 15.34 11.14
C VAL A 775 -25.93 16.30 12.33
N ARG A 776 -25.45 15.86 13.50
CA ARG A 776 -25.47 16.66 14.75
C ARG A 776 -24.08 17.14 15.20
N ARG A 777 -23.06 16.34 14.90
CA ARG A 777 -21.64 16.57 15.18
C ARG A 777 -20.87 16.47 13.88
N THR A 778 -19.81 17.24 13.75
CA THR A 778 -18.89 17.22 12.59
C THR A 778 -17.63 17.99 12.98
N SER A 779 -16.48 17.68 12.40
CA SER A 779 -15.28 18.51 12.55
C SER A 779 -15.21 19.56 11.45
N CYS A 780 -14.67 20.74 11.77
CA CYS A 780 -14.58 21.81 10.78
C CYS A 780 -13.56 21.46 9.68
N PRO A 781 -13.95 21.40 8.39
CA PRO A 781 -13.08 20.92 7.31
C PRO A 781 -11.81 21.75 7.11
N ALA A 782 -11.78 23.00 7.59
CA ALA A 782 -10.62 23.88 7.53
C ALA A 782 -9.69 23.84 8.76
N CYS A 783 -10.00 23.07 9.83
CA CYS A 783 -9.14 23.03 11.03
C CYS A 783 -9.34 21.84 12.00
N GLY A 784 -10.11 20.80 11.66
CA GLY A 784 -10.30 19.59 12.47
C GLY A 784 -11.07 19.75 13.79
N SER A 785 -11.28 20.96 14.32
CA SER A 785 -11.94 21.12 15.62
C SER A 785 -13.43 20.73 15.56
N ARG A 786 -13.85 19.83 16.46
CA ARG A 786 -15.23 19.35 16.65
C ARG A 786 -16.23 20.51 16.79
N VAL A 787 -17.33 20.47 16.05
CA VAL A 787 -18.41 21.45 16.04
C VAL A 787 -19.73 20.75 16.38
N GLU A 788 -20.26 21.02 17.57
CA GLU A 788 -21.61 20.59 17.96
C GLU A 788 -22.63 21.68 17.57
N ALA A 789 -23.76 21.27 16.98
CA ALA A 789 -24.85 22.18 16.62
C ALA A 789 -26.13 21.88 17.42
N ILE A 790 -26.75 22.95 17.94
CA ILE A 790 -27.97 22.94 18.76
C ILE A 790 -29.22 23.18 17.89
#